data_AF-A0A5C2SI71-F1
#
_entry.id   AF-A0A5C2SI71-F1
#
_cell.length_a   1.000
_cell.length_b   1.000
_cell.length_c   1.000
_cell.angle_alpha   90.00
_cell.angle_beta   90.00
_cell.angle_gamma   90.00
#
_symmetry.space_group_name_H-M   'P 1'
#
loop_
_entity.id
_entity.type
_entity.pdbx_description
1 polymer ?
#
loop_
_entity_poly.entity_id
_entity_poly.type
_entity_poly.pdbx_seq_one_letter_code
_entity_poly.pdbx_strand_id
1 'polypeptide(L)'
;MSESTEGHANGASEESAHATLLRLARERIRALPFRDIELSFEDGNILLQTQNTLQAQNTIFKVYKGPLVRHSPVFKDMLDFPQPPQTEEDTSGSSDSSLISVTLFDSAYDIRCLLRVLMPNKRFKLSGVVTTSFDDVCACLRMAHKYQIDRLFDEALRSLRNFYPDTYPLFKSMELSPNPARAISVINLAHLVEAPTLLPMAIAECCTLGPEIMNGYKRPDRAEDHLSPSDIGLCFQAKDRLIEARVRAFHQLFEPGVRQGCTAQDVDDTTFDRFYWELLDGVVPGLYTPKIWDSFTGYLSARIPGVCEACKRSFVAADVVQQERIFDRLPELVGVTVEQWGTPPRRRWRPRNRQSSYAAPSASSQIQWGACDPPYDGDPSLVCAFLNVPLDYNNPSVGVANIALAKASAIGPRIGSVFLNPGGPGGPGVQAVMQFKDELLALTGGVYDVVSWDPRGVGKTTPGDIYCFDSVEEYNTFFNGTIELTGIEETGNFTDPVDIVSLLLQAPIMQLKYEAVGAKCLLSSNGKYLRYIGTAAAVRDMVSIADIIDGPNAPINYIGGSYGTLLGAWFVNMFPERVGRVLLDGVLDPVFYATQELATHWASHQLVSADTIYKGLITGCALAGPAGCAVASEGDGPLDIDAKFQALLKAAYDATRANASVPVTLGQIRTTLYGEMYTPSGWSNFTNVIWPELAAMVKGESSPGKRSSTYTPGLESLFPPAPDQASDTPSYTTSAIFCADSVDTQGTSMAEIFEAVIAATQKVSHIFGSGWPNPVAYPCSFWPVRSVERYTGPFNKKLPNKILVASSMYDPITPLTGAQALASLLGDSAVLVRSSGFGHTTLNEPSTCMNEIMIAYFVNGTLPANNTLCEVDESFEVFDGVTTADIIAHLPDVDV
;
A
#
# COMPACT_ATOMS: atom_id res chain seq x y z
N MET A 1 5.88 -12.88 -74.54
CA MET A 1 4.56 -13.05 -73.92
C MET A 1 4.84 -13.43 -72.47
N SER A 2 4.96 -12.43 -71.57
CA SER A 2 3.92 -12.04 -70.58
C SER A 2 3.55 -13.26 -69.70
N GLU A 3 3.84 -13.31 -68.39
CA GLU A 3 3.49 -12.32 -67.36
C GLU A 3 4.30 -12.51 -66.06
N SER A 4 4.26 -11.44 -65.26
CA SER A 4 4.94 -11.12 -64.00
C SER A 4 4.02 -11.25 -62.76
N THR A 5 4.60 -11.01 -61.56
CA THR A 5 4.02 -10.71 -60.21
C THR A 5 3.75 -11.92 -59.30
N GLU A 6 4.02 -11.96 -57.98
CA GLU A 6 4.62 -11.14 -56.89
C GLU A 6 4.65 -12.08 -55.64
N GLY A 7 5.35 -11.94 -54.52
CA GLY A 7 6.13 -10.87 -53.87
C GLY A 7 6.96 -11.46 -52.69
N HIS A 8 8.13 -10.90 -52.41
CA HIS A 8 8.41 -9.96 -51.30
C HIS A 8 8.84 -10.60 -49.96
N ALA A 9 10.16 -10.75 -49.81
CA ALA A 9 10.86 -10.72 -48.53
C ALA A 9 12.10 -9.81 -48.69
N ASN A 10 12.14 -8.73 -47.90
CA ASN A 10 13.34 -8.08 -47.32
C ASN A 10 13.12 -6.58 -47.11
N GLY A 11 13.23 -6.14 -45.84
CA GLY A 11 13.32 -4.73 -45.49
C GLY A 11 13.07 -4.42 -44.02
N ALA A 12 14.00 -4.77 -43.13
CA ALA A 12 14.15 -4.10 -41.84
C ALA A 12 15.65 -4.06 -41.50
N SER A 13 16.15 -2.84 -41.28
CA SER A 13 17.54 -2.41 -41.44
C SER A 13 18.39 -2.49 -40.17
N GLU A 14 19.67 -2.81 -40.37
CA GLU A 14 20.80 -2.57 -39.47
C GLU A 14 20.87 -1.10 -39.02
N GLU A 15 20.90 -0.87 -37.70
CA GLU A 15 21.21 0.45 -37.12
C GLU A 15 22.75 0.61 -37.06
N SER A 16 23.31 1.60 -37.75
CA SER A 16 24.78 1.74 -37.85
C SER A 16 25.39 2.24 -36.53
N ALA A 17 26.62 1.82 -36.23
CA ALA A 17 27.39 2.26 -35.06
C ALA A 17 27.50 3.79 -34.92
N HIS A 18 27.37 4.54 -36.03
CA HIS A 18 27.33 6.00 -36.02
C HIS A 18 26.01 6.56 -35.44
N ALA A 19 24.88 5.91 -35.70
CA ALA A 19 23.59 6.26 -35.11
C ALA A 19 23.60 5.97 -33.59
N THR A 20 24.22 4.86 -33.17
CA THR A 20 24.42 4.53 -31.76
C THR A 20 25.33 5.55 -31.06
N LEU A 21 26.44 5.95 -31.68
CA LEU A 21 27.32 6.99 -31.13
C LEU A 21 26.67 8.37 -31.07
N LEU A 22 25.85 8.75 -32.06
CA LEU A 22 25.07 9.98 -32.02
C LEU A 22 23.96 9.95 -30.96
N ARG A 23 23.34 8.79 -30.74
CA ARG A 23 22.36 8.56 -29.67
C ARG A 23 23.04 8.69 -28.31
N LEU A 24 24.15 7.98 -28.08
CA LEU A 24 24.95 8.06 -26.86
C LEU A 24 25.51 9.48 -26.63
N ALA A 25 25.97 10.18 -27.66
CA ALA A 25 26.44 11.56 -27.54
C ALA A 25 25.30 12.54 -27.22
N ARG A 26 24.10 12.36 -27.80
CA ARG A 26 22.92 13.14 -27.45
C ARG A 26 22.44 12.83 -26.03
N GLU A 27 22.51 11.58 -25.59
CA GLU A 27 22.22 11.15 -24.22
C GLU A 27 23.24 11.76 -23.23
N ARG A 28 24.53 11.79 -23.59
CA ARG A 28 25.60 12.40 -22.78
C ARG A 28 25.51 13.93 -22.72
N ILE A 29 25.12 14.59 -23.81
CA ILE A 29 24.87 16.04 -23.87
C ILE A 29 23.60 16.40 -23.09
N ARG A 30 22.55 15.58 -23.14
CA ARG A 30 21.34 15.73 -22.30
C ARG A 30 21.64 15.51 -20.81
N ALA A 31 22.58 14.62 -20.49
CA ALA A 31 23.01 14.33 -19.12
C ALA A 31 23.89 15.43 -18.50
N LEU A 32 24.47 16.34 -19.29
CA LEU A 32 25.24 17.46 -18.73
C LEU A 32 24.28 18.46 -18.05
N PRO A 33 24.51 18.81 -16.78
CA PRO A 33 23.64 19.73 -16.07
C PRO A 33 23.70 21.13 -16.68
N PHE A 34 22.53 21.66 -17.01
CA PHE A 34 22.34 22.99 -17.59
C PHE A 34 22.16 24.02 -16.48
N ARG A 35 22.97 25.08 -16.45
CA ARG A 35 22.76 26.19 -15.51
C ARG A 35 21.61 27.06 -15.98
N ASP A 36 20.64 27.30 -15.11
CA ASP A 36 19.52 28.16 -15.42
C ASP A 36 20.00 29.60 -15.66
N ILE A 37 19.65 30.17 -16.81
CA ILE A 37 20.13 31.49 -17.26
C ILE A 37 19.50 32.62 -16.43
N GLU A 38 18.32 32.38 -15.84
CA GLU A 38 17.57 33.40 -15.10
C GLU A 38 17.92 33.41 -13.62
N LEU A 39 18.06 32.24 -13.00
CA LEU A 39 18.18 32.05 -11.56
C LEU A 39 19.47 31.33 -11.19
N SER A 40 20.59 31.86 -11.70
CA SER A 40 21.96 31.50 -11.32
C SER A 40 22.77 32.76 -11.03
N PHE A 41 22.84 33.15 -9.75
CA PHE A 41 23.56 34.34 -9.30
C PHE A 41 25.06 34.06 -9.16
N GLU A 42 25.90 34.98 -9.63
CA GLU A 42 27.37 34.84 -9.56
C GLU A 42 27.88 34.66 -8.13
N ASP A 43 27.27 35.37 -7.17
CA ASP A 43 27.57 35.36 -5.74
C ASP A 43 26.63 34.45 -4.91
N GLY A 44 25.84 33.59 -5.56
CA GLY A 44 25.03 32.58 -4.89
C GLY A 44 25.89 31.60 -4.08
N ASN A 45 25.37 31.14 -2.94
CA ASN A 45 26.14 30.34 -1.97
C ASN A 45 25.64 28.90 -1.78
N ILE A 46 24.66 28.47 -2.59
CA ILE A 46 24.24 27.07 -2.72
C ILE A 46 23.88 26.75 -4.18
N LEU A 47 23.90 25.45 -4.52
CA LEU A 47 23.42 24.92 -5.79
C LEU A 47 22.16 24.07 -5.53
N LEU A 48 21.07 24.35 -6.24
CA LEU A 48 19.90 23.48 -6.30
C LEU A 48 19.88 22.79 -7.66
N GLN A 49 19.93 21.46 -7.67
CA GLN A 49 19.92 20.67 -8.90
C GLN A 49 18.58 19.95 -9.03
N THR A 50 17.86 20.18 -10.11
CA THR A 50 16.63 19.42 -10.39
C THR A 50 16.93 18.13 -11.12
N GLN A 51 16.36 17.03 -10.64
CA GLN A 51 16.41 15.72 -11.28
C GLN A 51 14.99 15.33 -11.69
N ASN A 52 14.67 15.47 -12.98
CA ASN A 52 13.36 15.13 -13.53
C ASN A 52 13.51 14.08 -14.63
N THR A 53 12.89 12.91 -14.40
CA THR A 53 12.90 11.74 -15.30
C THR A 53 12.20 11.99 -16.64
N LEU A 54 11.27 12.94 -16.72
CA LEU A 54 10.48 13.23 -17.93
C LEU A 54 11.17 14.18 -18.92
N GLN A 55 12.09 15.04 -18.45
CA GLN A 55 12.71 16.08 -19.30
C GLN A 55 14.13 15.75 -19.74
N ALA A 56 14.72 14.66 -19.23
CA ALA A 56 16.09 14.19 -19.55
C ALA A 56 17.20 15.24 -19.40
N GLN A 57 16.94 16.38 -18.76
CA GLN A 57 17.88 17.50 -18.62
C GLN A 57 17.89 18.01 -17.18
N ASN A 58 19.02 17.85 -16.50
CA ASN A 58 19.23 18.36 -15.14
C ASN A 58 19.44 19.87 -15.22
N THR A 59 18.72 20.65 -14.40
CA THR A 59 18.90 22.11 -14.33
C THR A 59 19.51 22.48 -12.98
N ILE A 60 20.57 23.29 -12.99
CA ILE A 60 21.22 23.82 -11.79
C ILE A 60 20.83 25.28 -11.60
N PHE A 61 20.40 25.61 -10.39
CA PHE A 61 20.13 26.96 -9.93
C PHE A 61 21.18 27.35 -8.88
N LYS A 62 21.97 28.39 -9.13
CA LYS A 62 22.92 28.93 -8.14
C LYS A 62 22.26 30.08 -7.39
N VAL A 63 21.91 29.88 -6.11
CA VAL A 63 21.03 30.81 -5.36
C VAL A 63 21.53 31.05 -3.93
N TYR A 64 20.81 31.90 -3.19
CA TYR A 64 21.15 32.23 -1.80
C TYR A 64 20.40 31.32 -0.80
N LYS A 65 21.12 30.72 0.14
CA LYS A 65 20.57 29.94 1.28
C LYS A 65 19.58 30.75 2.13
N GLY A 66 19.89 32.03 2.37
CA GLY A 66 19.16 32.88 3.31
C GLY A 66 17.65 32.97 3.07
N PRO A 67 17.19 33.37 1.86
CA PRO A 67 15.76 33.41 1.52
C PRO A 67 15.04 32.07 1.64
N LEU A 68 15.67 30.96 1.25
CA LEU A 68 15.07 29.62 1.31
C LEU A 68 14.81 29.19 2.75
N VAL A 69 15.86 29.21 3.59
CA VAL A 69 15.79 28.83 5.00
C VAL A 69 14.88 29.74 5.82
N ARG A 70 14.79 31.02 5.43
CA ARG A 70 13.91 31.99 6.10
C ARG A 70 12.44 31.68 5.88
N HIS A 71 12.08 31.16 4.71
CA HIS A 71 10.70 31.03 4.27
C HIS A 71 10.19 29.59 4.26
N SER A 72 11.08 28.60 4.40
CA SER A 72 10.76 27.18 4.38
C SER A 72 11.52 26.44 5.49
N PRO A 73 10.82 25.81 6.44
CA PRO A 73 11.45 24.90 7.39
C PRO A 73 12.04 23.66 6.68
N VAL A 74 11.44 23.21 5.58
CA VAL A 74 11.94 22.08 4.78
C VAL A 74 13.33 22.39 4.20
N PHE A 75 13.52 23.55 3.57
CA PHE A 75 14.84 23.95 3.09
C PHE A 75 15.82 24.22 4.24
N LYS A 76 15.33 24.66 5.41
CA LYS A 76 16.18 24.79 6.60
C LYS A 76 16.75 23.43 7.01
N ASP A 77 15.88 22.45 7.22
CA ASP A 77 16.29 21.11 7.66
C ASP A 77 17.19 20.46 6.62
N MET A 78 16.81 20.52 5.33
CA MET A 78 17.58 19.97 4.22
C MET A 78 19.00 20.55 4.09
N LEU A 79 19.18 21.84 4.43
CA LEU A 79 20.47 22.54 4.36
C LEU A 79 21.26 22.52 5.68
N ASP A 80 20.73 21.87 6.72
CA ASP A 80 21.37 21.71 8.04
C ASP A 80 21.93 20.28 8.25
N PHE A 81 21.61 19.32 7.38
CA PHE A 81 22.21 17.98 7.38
C PHE A 81 23.59 17.93 6.68
N PRO A 82 24.55 17.11 7.15
CA PRO A 82 25.82 16.88 6.46
C PRO A 82 25.57 16.18 5.12
N GLN A 83 26.06 16.77 4.03
CA GLN A 83 25.98 16.16 2.69
C GLN A 83 27.13 15.15 2.49
N PRO A 84 26.93 14.07 1.70
CA PRO A 84 27.98 13.11 1.39
C PRO A 84 29.17 13.78 0.70
N PRO A 85 30.41 13.29 0.91
CA PRO A 85 31.59 13.83 0.25
C PRO A 85 31.49 13.68 -1.27
N GLN A 86 31.75 14.77 -2.01
CA GLN A 86 31.75 14.75 -3.47
C GLN A 86 32.90 13.88 -3.99
N THR A 87 32.61 12.97 -4.93
CA THR A 87 33.59 12.12 -5.60
C THR A 87 34.48 12.93 -6.55
N GLU A 88 35.75 12.54 -6.68
CA GLU A 88 36.84 13.27 -7.36
C GLU A 88 36.62 13.56 -8.88
N GLU A 89 35.54 13.08 -9.50
CA GLU A 89 35.24 13.37 -10.92
C GLU A 89 34.65 14.77 -11.18
N ASP A 90 34.23 15.52 -10.14
CA ASP A 90 33.63 16.86 -10.30
C ASP A 90 34.66 18.02 -10.32
N THR A 91 35.97 17.74 -10.18
CA THR A 91 37.01 18.79 -10.15
C THR A 91 37.39 19.28 -11.54
N SER A 92 36.47 19.98 -12.22
CA SER A 92 36.82 20.90 -13.30
C SER A 92 36.81 22.35 -12.80
N GLY A 93 37.91 22.76 -12.15
CA GLY A 93 38.45 24.14 -12.12
C GLY A 93 37.52 25.34 -11.87
N SER A 94 36.37 25.18 -11.23
CA SER A 94 35.39 26.24 -10.98
C SER A 94 35.30 26.55 -9.48
N SER A 95 35.14 27.83 -9.12
CA SER A 95 34.93 28.33 -7.74
C SER A 95 33.70 27.74 -7.04
N ASP A 96 32.89 26.94 -7.74
CA ASP A 96 31.65 26.35 -7.24
C ASP A 96 31.81 24.96 -6.61
N SER A 97 32.99 24.32 -6.68
CA SER A 97 33.24 22.97 -6.09
C SER A 97 33.24 22.92 -4.55
N SER A 98 33.07 24.07 -3.90
CA SER A 98 32.98 24.21 -2.42
C SER A 98 31.58 24.58 -1.93
N LEU A 99 30.61 24.74 -2.83
CA LEU A 99 29.24 25.13 -2.49
C LEU A 99 28.39 23.91 -2.11
N ILE A 100 27.48 24.10 -1.16
CA ILE A 100 26.50 23.08 -0.79
C ILE A 100 25.59 22.84 -2.00
N SER A 101 25.57 21.62 -2.52
CA SER A 101 24.68 21.18 -3.60
C SER A 101 23.54 20.33 -3.04
N VAL A 102 22.33 20.59 -3.50
CA VAL A 102 21.11 19.90 -3.07
C VAL A 102 20.32 19.45 -4.28
N THR A 103 20.02 18.16 -4.35
CA THR A 103 19.19 17.59 -5.41
C THR A 103 17.70 17.66 -5.04
N LEU A 104 16.90 18.23 -5.93
CA LEU A 104 15.45 18.35 -5.85
C LEU A 104 14.81 17.50 -6.95
N PHE A 105 13.76 16.75 -6.62
CA PHE A 105 13.03 15.91 -7.60
C PHE A 105 11.87 16.65 -8.29
N ASP A 106 11.83 17.98 -8.18
CA ASP A 106 10.82 18.82 -8.80
C ASP A 106 11.22 19.24 -10.21
N SER A 107 10.23 19.61 -11.03
CA SER A 107 10.51 20.12 -12.36
C SER A 107 11.26 21.47 -12.29
N ALA A 108 12.17 21.68 -13.25
CA ALA A 108 12.89 22.95 -13.36
C ALA A 108 11.93 24.15 -13.51
N TYR A 109 10.76 23.94 -14.13
CA TYR A 109 9.71 24.96 -14.21
C TYR A 109 9.15 25.31 -12.83
N ASP A 110 8.72 24.33 -12.04
CA ASP A 110 8.13 24.56 -10.72
C ASP A 110 9.14 25.23 -9.76
N ILE A 111 10.40 24.76 -9.77
CA ILE A 111 11.48 25.38 -9.00
C ILE A 111 11.76 26.80 -9.45
N ARG A 112 11.73 27.08 -10.76
CA ARG A 112 11.90 28.46 -11.27
C ARG A 112 10.77 29.37 -10.79
N CYS A 113 9.52 28.92 -10.84
CA CYS A 113 8.37 29.68 -10.34
C CYS A 113 8.49 29.97 -8.84
N LEU A 114 8.92 28.98 -8.05
CA LEU A 114 9.20 29.16 -6.63
C LEU A 114 10.32 30.20 -6.38
N LEU A 115 11.46 30.02 -7.05
CA LEU A 115 12.65 30.85 -6.85
C LEU A 115 12.43 32.29 -7.31
N ARG A 116 11.65 32.52 -8.37
CA ARG A 116 11.22 33.87 -8.79
C ARG A 116 10.54 34.63 -7.66
N VAL A 117 9.77 33.95 -6.80
CA VAL A 117 9.09 34.60 -5.67
C VAL A 117 10.01 34.76 -4.46
N LEU A 118 10.95 33.83 -4.24
CA LEU A 118 11.84 33.85 -3.07
C LEU A 118 13.08 34.74 -3.24
N MET A 119 13.54 34.96 -4.47
CA MET A 119 14.82 35.63 -4.75
C MET A 119 14.80 37.16 -5.02
N PRO A 120 13.68 37.90 -5.14
CA PRO A 120 13.70 39.35 -5.25
C PRO A 120 13.75 40.04 -3.88
N ASN A 121 14.48 41.16 -3.81
CA ASN A 121 14.75 42.01 -2.65
C ASN A 121 13.73 41.99 -1.49
N LYS A 122 14.21 41.65 -0.27
CA LYS A 122 13.75 41.91 1.12
C LYS A 122 12.24 41.88 1.49
N ARG A 123 11.26 41.88 0.59
CA ARG A 123 9.82 41.84 0.89
C ARG A 123 9.05 40.98 -0.13
N PHE A 124 8.30 40.04 0.43
CA PHE A 124 7.49 39.03 -0.25
C PHE A 124 6.22 39.62 -0.88
N LYS A 125 6.03 39.43 -2.21
CA LYS A 125 4.77 39.65 -2.93
C LYS A 125 4.69 38.73 -4.15
N LEU A 126 3.63 37.93 -4.28
CA LEU A 126 3.29 37.21 -5.51
C LEU A 126 2.81 38.20 -6.59
N SER A 127 2.12 39.28 -6.18
CA SER A 127 1.67 40.34 -7.08
C SER A 127 2.85 41.16 -7.64
N GLY A 128 3.15 41.01 -8.94
CA GLY A 128 4.10 41.86 -9.69
C GLY A 128 5.51 41.28 -9.90
N VAL A 129 5.75 40.01 -9.53
CA VAL A 129 7.06 39.34 -9.68
C VAL A 129 7.01 38.19 -10.69
N VAL A 130 5.90 37.46 -10.71
CA VAL A 130 5.65 36.39 -11.68
C VAL A 130 4.68 36.94 -12.73
N THR A 131 4.84 36.57 -13.99
CA THR A 131 3.74 36.67 -14.94
C THR A 131 2.54 36.02 -14.26
N THR A 132 1.45 36.76 -14.02
CA THR A 132 0.30 36.28 -13.22
C THR A 132 -0.51 35.23 -14.00
N SER A 133 0.17 34.28 -14.64
CA SER A 133 -0.41 33.22 -15.42
C SER A 133 -0.95 32.13 -14.49
N PHE A 134 -1.99 31.45 -14.94
CA PHE A 134 -2.60 30.34 -14.23
C PHE A 134 -1.58 29.26 -13.82
N ASP A 135 -0.73 28.85 -14.77
CA ASP A 135 0.22 27.76 -14.56
C ASP A 135 1.31 28.13 -13.54
N ASP A 136 1.73 29.40 -13.51
CA ASP A 136 2.68 29.90 -12.52
C ASP A 136 2.08 29.91 -11.09
N VAL A 137 0.80 30.27 -10.96
CA VAL A 137 0.07 30.23 -9.68
C VAL A 137 -0.07 28.79 -9.17
N CYS A 138 -0.41 27.85 -10.06
CA CYS A 138 -0.51 26.43 -9.78
C CYS A 138 0.85 25.84 -9.34
N ALA A 139 1.94 26.15 -10.05
CA ALA A 139 3.29 25.74 -9.69
C ALA A 139 3.71 26.30 -8.32
N CYS A 140 3.44 27.58 -8.06
CA CYS A 140 3.73 28.20 -6.76
C CYS A 140 2.93 27.55 -5.62
N LEU A 141 1.66 27.20 -5.85
CA LEU A 141 0.83 26.53 -4.85
C LEU A 141 1.37 25.12 -4.51
N ARG A 142 1.72 24.32 -5.53
CA ARG A 142 2.37 23.01 -5.34
C ARG A 142 3.65 23.12 -4.53
N MET A 143 4.53 24.02 -4.93
CA MET A 143 5.83 24.18 -4.28
C MET A 143 5.69 24.76 -2.88
N ALA A 144 4.79 25.72 -2.67
CA ALA A 144 4.52 26.24 -1.33
C ALA A 144 3.99 25.17 -0.38
N HIS A 145 3.13 24.28 -0.86
CA HIS A 145 2.64 23.14 -0.08
C HIS A 145 3.79 22.17 0.25
N LYS A 146 4.53 21.71 -0.76
CA LYS A 146 5.65 20.76 -0.60
C LYS A 146 6.75 21.27 0.33
N TYR A 147 7.14 22.53 0.17
CA TYR A 147 8.23 23.16 0.93
C TYR A 147 7.76 23.94 2.15
N GLN A 148 6.48 23.85 2.53
CA GLN A 148 5.90 24.50 3.72
C GLN A 148 6.14 26.02 3.80
N ILE A 149 5.78 26.73 2.72
CA ILE A 149 5.96 28.19 2.60
C ILE A 149 4.59 28.86 2.77
N ASP A 150 4.12 28.97 4.02
CA ASP A 150 2.75 29.39 4.37
C ASP A 150 2.29 30.68 3.67
N ARG A 151 3.15 31.70 3.62
CA ARG A 151 2.78 32.98 2.97
C ARG A 151 2.58 32.83 1.46
N LEU A 152 3.38 31.99 0.83
CA LEU A 152 3.25 31.69 -0.61
C LEU A 152 2.00 30.87 -0.86
N PHE A 153 1.74 29.90 0.01
CA PHE A 153 0.55 29.06 -0.04
C PHE A 153 -0.72 29.91 0.01
N ASP A 154 -0.83 30.81 0.99
CA ASP A 154 -1.98 31.72 1.15
C ASP A 154 -2.19 32.64 -0.05
N GLU A 155 -1.10 33.17 -0.62
CA GLU A 155 -1.17 34.11 -1.73
C GLU A 155 -1.46 33.41 -3.07
N ALA A 156 -0.90 32.23 -3.29
CA ALA A 156 -1.15 31.39 -4.45
C ALA A 156 -2.58 30.85 -4.43
N LEU A 157 -3.05 30.34 -3.28
CA LEU A 157 -4.43 29.87 -3.13
C LEU A 157 -5.45 30.99 -3.34
N ARG A 158 -5.17 32.19 -2.81
CA ARG A 158 -6.01 33.38 -3.05
C ARG A 158 -6.01 33.80 -4.52
N SER A 159 -4.87 33.71 -5.20
CA SER A 159 -4.77 34.01 -6.62
C SER A 159 -5.53 32.98 -7.46
N LEU A 160 -5.47 31.71 -7.09
CA LEU A 160 -6.18 30.63 -7.79
C LEU A 160 -7.71 30.80 -7.69
N ARG A 161 -8.22 31.35 -6.59
CA ARG A 161 -9.65 31.69 -6.42
C ARG A 161 -10.15 32.78 -7.37
N ASN A 162 -9.28 33.58 -7.99
CA ASN A 162 -9.71 34.50 -9.03
C ASN A 162 -10.04 33.77 -10.35
N PHE A 163 -9.46 32.58 -10.56
CA PHE A 163 -9.77 31.70 -11.69
C PHE A 163 -10.88 30.69 -11.34
N TYR A 164 -10.93 30.24 -10.09
CA TYR A 164 -11.91 29.26 -9.58
C TYR A 164 -12.60 29.81 -8.32
N PRO A 165 -13.60 30.70 -8.50
CA PRO A 165 -14.19 31.50 -7.42
C PRO A 165 -15.10 30.67 -6.52
N ASP A 166 -15.02 30.96 -5.22
CA ASP A 166 -15.82 30.33 -4.16
C ASP A 166 -16.92 31.24 -3.60
N THR A 167 -17.08 32.45 -4.18
CA THR A 167 -18.14 33.40 -3.85
C THR A 167 -18.73 34.03 -5.11
N TYR A 168 -20.04 34.30 -5.09
CA TYR A 168 -20.74 34.87 -6.24
C TYR A 168 -20.19 36.23 -6.72
N PRO A 169 -19.77 37.17 -5.85
CA PRO A 169 -19.13 38.41 -6.28
C PRO A 169 -17.82 38.20 -7.04
N LEU A 170 -16.99 37.24 -6.63
CA LEU A 170 -15.76 36.89 -7.35
C LEU A 170 -16.08 36.25 -8.70
N PHE A 171 -17.07 35.34 -8.73
CA PHE A 171 -17.58 34.74 -9.96
C PHE A 171 -18.05 35.78 -10.97
N LYS A 172 -18.81 36.80 -10.53
CA LYS A 172 -19.26 37.88 -11.42
C LYS A 172 -18.12 38.72 -12.00
N SER A 173 -16.99 38.78 -11.30
CA SER A 173 -15.78 39.48 -11.76
C SER A 173 -14.82 38.59 -12.55
N MET A 174 -15.10 37.30 -12.66
CA MET A 174 -14.24 36.32 -13.31
C MET A 174 -14.35 36.43 -14.83
N GLU A 175 -13.21 36.38 -15.50
CA GLU A 175 -13.16 36.10 -16.93
C GLU A 175 -13.22 34.58 -17.16
N LEU A 176 -14.15 34.12 -18.01
CA LEU A 176 -14.24 32.70 -18.35
C LEU A 176 -12.91 32.21 -18.94
N SER A 177 -12.44 31.06 -18.45
CA SER A 177 -11.21 30.45 -18.94
C SER A 177 -11.33 30.11 -20.43
N PRO A 178 -10.33 30.46 -21.26
CA PRO A 178 -10.30 30.07 -22.66
C PRO A 178 -9.93 28.58 -22.85
N ASN A 179 -9.54 27.87 -21.79
CA ASN A 179 -9.17 26.45 -21.84
C ASN A 179 -9.76 25.68 -20.64
N PRO A 180 -10.89 24.98 -20.82
CA PRO A 180 -11.54 24.21 -19.75
C PRO A 180 -10.72 23.01 -19.24
N ALA A 181 -9.71 22.56 -19.99
CA ALA A 181 -8.82 21.48 -19.52
C ALA A 181 -8.02 21.89 -18.28
N ARG A 182 -7.81 23.19 -18.03
CA ARG A 182 -7.15 23.69 -16.81
C ARG A 182 -7.84 23.26 -15.52
N ALA A 183 -9.15 23.02 -15.58
CA ALA A 183 -9.91 22.56 -14.45
C ALA A 183 -9.41 21.18 -13.93
N ILE A 184 -8.84 20.34 -14.81
CA ILE A 184 -8.24 19.05 -14.44
C ILE A 184 -7.09 19.26 -13.45
N SER A 185 -6.18 20.19 -13.76
CA SER A 185 -5.10 20.57 -12.85
C SER A 185 -5.61 21.15 -11.53
N VAL A 186 -6.69 21.93 -11.57
CA VAL A 186 -7.26 22.53 -10.34
C VAL A 186 -7.92 21.50 -9.45
N ILE A 187 -8.61 20.50 -10.01
CA ILE A 187 -9.17 19.38 -9.23
C ILE A 187 -8.02 18.62 -8.53
N ASN A 188 -6.98 18.25 -9.28
CA ASN A 188 -5.81 17.58 -8.71
C ASN A 188 -5.12 18.43 -7.62
N LEU A 189 -5.01 19.75 -7.83
CA LEU A 189 -4.46 20.67 -6.83
C LEU A 189 -5.34 20.81 -5.59
N ALA A 190 -6.66 20.90 -5.78
CA ALA A 190 -7.61 21.02 -4.69
C ALA A 190 -7.53 19.79 -3.76
N HIS A 191 -7.34 18.60 -4.33
CA HIS A 191 -7.07 17.38 -3.56
C HIS A 191 -5.70 17.41 -2.89
N LEU A 192 -4.64 17.78 -3.63
CA LEU A 192 -3.27 17.86 -3.10
C LEU A 192 -3.14 18.79 -1.89
N VAL A 193 -3.79 19.97 -1.95
CA VAL A 193 -3.66 21.01 -0.93
C VAL A 193 -4.84 21.09 0.04
N GLU A 194 -5.73 20.10 0.00
CA GLU A 194 -6.94 20.03 0.84
C GLU A 194 -7.78 21.32 0.79
N ALA A 195 -8.01 21.84 -0.42
CA ALA A 195 -8.76 23.07 -0.66
C ALA A 195 -10.12 22.77 -1.35
N PRO A 196 -11.10 22.19 -0.64
CA PRO A 196 -12.36 21.73 -1.23
C PRO A 196 -13.18 22.87 -1.85
N THR A 197 -12.94 24.12 -1.44
CA THR A 197 -13.58 25.32 -2.02
C THR A 197 -13.25 25.53 -3.50
N LEU A 198 -12.18 24.91 -4.04
CA LEU A 198 -11.84 25.00 -5.46
C LEU A 198 -12.61 23.98 -6.32
N LEU A 199 -13.15 22.91 -5.71
CA LEU A 199 -13.74 21.79 -6.44
C LEU A 199 -15.02 22.14 -7.19
N PRO A 200 -16.01 22.87 -6.63
CA PRO A 200 -17.29 23.05 -7.31
C PRO A 200 -17.19 23.75 -8.67
N MET A 201 -16.42 24.85 -8.74
CA MET A 201 -16.19 25.55 -10.02
C MET A 201 -15.36 24.72 -10.98
N ALA A 202 -14.31 24.04 -10.49
CA ALA A 202 -13.44 23.25 -11.34
C ALA A 202 -14.17 22.04 -11.95
N ILE A 203 -14.97 21.32 -11.16
CA ILE A 203 -15.77 20.20 -11.67
C ILE A 203 -16.80 20.70 -12.68
N ALA A 204 -17.50 21.81 -12.39
CA ALA A 204 -18.48 22.37 -13.31
C ALA A 204 -17.86 22.78 -14.66
N GLU A 205 -16.65 23.37 -14.64
CA GLU A 205 -15.91 23.69 -15.86
C GLU A 205 -15.42 22.43 -16.58
N CYS A 206 -14.95 21.42 -15.84
CA CYS A 206 -14.52 20.14 -16.39
C CYS A 206 -15.67 19.38 -17.06
N CYS A 207 -16.89 19.49 -16.53
CA CYS A 207 -18.11 18.96 -17.15
C CYS A 207 -18.38 19.53 -18.55
N THR A 208 -17.78 20.67 -18.92
CA THR A 208 -17.90 21.22 -20.28
C THR A 208 -17.04 20.50 -21.32
N LEU A 209 -16.08 19.68 -20.89
CA LEU A 209 -15.26 18.85 -21.76
C LEU A 209 -16.07 17.64 -22.25
N GLY A 210 -15.93 17.33 -23.53
CA GLY A 210 -16.48 16.12 -24.13
C GLY A 210 -15.52 14.94 -23.92
N PRO A 211 -15.11 14.22 -24.99
CA PRO A 211 -14.10 13.16 -24.87
C PRO A 211 -12.72 13.71 -24.47
N GLU A 212 -12.48 15.02 -24.61
CA GLU A 212 -11.20 15.65 -24.30
C GLU A 212 -10.85 15.60 -22.81
N ILE A 213 -11.81 15.31 -21.93
CA ILE A 213 -11.56 15.07 -20.50
C ILE A 213 -10.54 13.93 -20.27
N MET A 214 -10.46 12.98 -21.21
CA MET A 214 -9.52 11.85 -21.17
C MET A 214 -8.11 12.20 -21.66
N ASN A 215 -7.94 13.34 -22.34
CA ASN A 215 -6.63 13.77 -22.85
C ASN A 215 -5.77 14.44 -21.77
N GLY A 216 -6.37 14.78 -20.63
CA GLY A 216 -5.70 15.49 -19.55
C GLY A 216 -5.35 16.94 -19.89
N TYR A 217 -4.59 17.57 -19.00
CA TYR A 217 -4.02 18.90 -19.20
C TYR A 217 -2.51 18.83 -19.24
N LYS A 218 -1.93 19.24 -20.37
CA LYS A 218 -0.50 19.33 -20.53
C LYS A 218 0.03 20.63 -19.93
N ARG A 219 0.80 20.50 -18.86
CA ARG A 219 1.44 21.62 -18.16
C ARG A 219 2.63 22.19 -18.93
N PRO A 220 3.11 23.40 -18.60
CA PRO A 220 4.31 23.98 -19.23
C PRO A 220 5.58 23.14 -19.06
N ASP A 221 5.67 22.35 -17.99
CA ASP A 221 6.76 21.39 -17.77
C ASP A 221 6.57 20.07 -18.54
N ARG A 222 5.62 20.02 -19.48
CA ARG A 222 5.25 18.86 -20.31
C ARG A 222 4.70 17.66 -19.53
N ALA A 223 4.59 17.74 -18.21
CA ALA A 223 3.84 16.76 -17.45
C ALA A 223 2.35 16.90 -17.78
N GLU A 224 1.64 15.80 -17.67
CA GLU A 224 0.23 15.72 -18.03
C GLU A 224 -0.56 15.40 -16.76
N ASP A 225 -1.47 16.30 -16.41
CA ASP A 225 -2.41 16.08 -15.32
C ASP A 225 -3.63 15.36 -15.88
N HIS A 226 -3.94 14.19 -15.35
CA HIS A 226 -5.15 13.45 -15.68
C HIS A 226 -6.07 13.41 -14.47
N LEU A 227 -7.39 13.37 -14.70
CA LEU A 227 -8.34 13.15 -13.62
C LEU A 227 -8.28 11.70 -13.15
N SER A 228 -8.54 11.50 -11.86
CA SER A 228 -8.77 10.15 -11.35
C SER A 228 -10.05 9.55 -11.96
N PRO A 229 -10.17 8.21 -12.07
CA PRO A 229 -11.42 7.57 -12.50
C PRO A 229 -12.63 7.99 -11.66
N SER A 230 -12.42 8.27 -10.36
CA SER A 230 -13.46 8.79 -9.46
C SER A 230 -13.92 10.19 -9.87
N ASP A 231 -13.00 11.09 -10.17
CA ASP A 231 -13.33 12.47 -10.59
C ASP A 231 -13.93 12.52 -11.99
N ILE A 232 -13.52 11.60 -12.88
CA ILE A 232 -14.17 11.39 -14.19
C ILE A 232 -15.63 10.95 -13.98
N GLY A 233 -15.85 9.95 -13.12
CA GLY A 233 -17.19 9.49 -12.75
C GLY A 233 -18.04 10.61 -12.14
N LEU A 234 -17.45 11.41 -11.26
CA LEU A 234 -18.10 12.58 -10.65
C LEU A 234 -18.49 13.62 -11.70
N CYS A 235 -17.60 13.93 -12.66
CA CYS A 235 -17.89 14.84 -13.76
C CYS A 235 -19.04 14.32 -14.62
N PHE A 236 -19.11 13.01 -14.91
CA PHE A 236 -20.22 12.44 -15.67
C PHE A 236 -21.55 12.53 -14.92
N GLN A 237 -21.59 12.21 -13.63
CA GLN A 237 -22.81 12.34 -12.83
C GLN A 237 -23.25 13.80 -12.67
N ALA A 238 -22.29 14.71 -12.54
CA ALA A 238 -22.56 16.14 -12.43
C ALA A 238 -23.11 16.74 -13.73
N LYS A 239 -22.68 16.25 -14.92
CA LYS A 239 -23.15 16.75 -16.22
C LYS A 239 -24.67 16.77 -16.32
N ASP A 240 -25.34 15.67 -15.96
CA ASP A 240 -26.80 15.57 -16.05
C ASP A 240 -27.50 16.59 -15.14
N ARG A 241 -27.04 16.72 -13.89
CA ARG A 241 -27.58 17.68 -12.90
C ARG A 241 -27.37 19.12 -13.33
N LEU A 242 -26.21 19.43 -13.92
CA LEU A 242 -25.89 20.76 -14.44
C LEU A 242 -26.75 21.13 -15.66
N ILE A 243 -26.97 20.18 -16.58
CA ILE A 243 -27.88 20.35 -17.72
C ILE A 243 -29.30 20.59 -17.22
N GLU A 244 -29.79 19.80 -16.27
CA GLU A 244 -31.13 19.99 -15.69
C GLU A 244 -31.26 21.36 -15.02
N ALA A 245 -30.27 21.77 -14.24
CA ALA A 245 -30.25 23.09 -13.59
C ALA A 245 -30.31 24.23 -14.61
N ARG A 246 -29.59 24.11 -15.74
CA ARG A 246 -29.61 25.09 -16.83
C ARG A 246 -30.96 25.17 -17.54
N VAL A 247 -31.55 24.02 -17.88
CA VAL A 247 -32.86 23.94 -18.52
C VAL A 247 -33.92 24.56 -17.60
N ARG A 248 -33.89 24.22 -16.31
CA ARG A 248 -34.79 24.80 -15.30
C ARG A 248 -34.62 26.31 -15.18
N ALA A 249 -33.39 26.82 -15.13
CA ALA A 249 -33.12 28.25 -15.09
C ALA A 249 -33.68 28.98 -16.32
N PHE A 250 -33.53 28.38 -17.51
CA PHE A 250 -34.11 28.93 -18.74
C PHE A 250 -35.65 29.01 -18.69
N HIS A 251 -36.32 27.96 -18.23
CA HIS A 251 -37.78 27.96 -18.03
C HIS A 251 -38.23 29.08 -17.08
N GLN A 252 -37.47 29.32 -16.00
CA GLN A 252 -37.78 30.33 -15.00
C GLN A 252 -37.67 31.77 -15.52
N LEU A 253 -36.98 32.00 -16.64
CA LEU A 253 -36.96 33.32 -17.29
C LEU A 253 -38.34 33.72 -17.84
N PHE A 254 -39.23 32.77 -18.10
CA PHE A 254 -40.54 33.00 -18.70
C PHE A 254 -41.68 33.04 -17.66
N GLU A 255 -41.38 32.90 -16.36
CA GLU A 255 -42.38 32.99 -15.30
C GLU A 255 -43.11 34.35 -15.30
N PRO A 256 -44.43 34.39 -15.01
CA PRO A 256 -45.23 35.62 -15.06
C PRO A 256 -44.65 36.78 -14.22
N GLY A 257 -44.00 36.48 -13.09
CA GLY A 257 -43.40 37.48 -12.20
C GLY A 257 -42.20 38.23 -12.79
N VAL A 258 -41.48 37.64 -13.75
CA VAL A 258 -40.33 38.28 -14.43
C VAL A 258 -40.77 39.46 -15.30
N ARG A 259 -42.03 39.47 -15.74
CA ARG A 259 -42.57 40.45 -16.70
C ARG A 259 -43.28 41.64 -16.04
N GLN A 260 -43.20 41.76 -14.72
CA GLN A 260 -43.90 42.81 -13.96
C GLN A 260 -43.39 44.22 -14.37
N GLY A 261 -44.26 45.03 -14.98
CA GLY A 261 -43.94 46.39 -15.46
C GLY A 261 -43.61 46.50 -16.95
N CYS A 262 -43.78 45.44 -17.75
CA CYS A 262 -43.63 45.51 -19.20
C CYS A 262 -44.76 46.33 -19.84
N THR A 263 -44.42 47.32 -20.68
CA THR A 263 -45.36 48.26 -21.31
C THR A 263 -45.70 47.91 -22.75
N ALA A 264 -45.29 46.74 -23.25
CA ALA A 264 -45.61 46.31 -24.61
C ALA A 264 -47.12 46.04 -24.69
N GLN A 265 -47.86 46.98 -25.29
CA GLN A 265 -49.31 46.84 -25.49
C GLN A 265 -49.68 45.72 -26.49
N ASP A 266 -48.71 45.12 -27.19
CA ASP A 266 -48.93 44.23 -28.33
C ASP A 266 -48.47 42.77 -28.11
N VAL A 267 -48.08 42.36 -26.90
CA VAL A 267 -47.69 40.96 -26.63
C VAL A 267 -48.47 40.45 -25.42
N ASP A 268 -49.63 39.85 -25.68
CA ASP A 268 -50.41 39.13 -24.67
C ASP A 268 -49.67 37.88 -24.17
N ASP A 269 -50.07 37.34 -23.01
CA ASP A 269 -49.47 36.12 -22.42
C ASP A 269 -49.44 34.96 -23.43
N THR A 270 -50.47 34.88 -24.28
CA THR A 270 -50.61 33.89 -25.36
C THR A 270 -49.47 33.96 -26.39
N THR A 271 -48.99 35.16 -26.73
CA THR A 271 -47.89 35.34 -27.68
C THR A 271 -46.55 34.99 -27.07
N PHE A 272 -46.39 35.22 -25.77
CA PHE A 272 -45.18 34.88 -25.03
C PHE A 272 -45.06 33.36 -24.80
N ASP A 273 -46.16 32.69 -24.46
CA ASP A 273 -46.21 31.22 -24.33
C ASP A 273 -45.96 30.52 -25.66
N ARG A 274 -46.57 31.01 -26.76
CA ARG A 274 -46.28 30.53 -28.12
C ARG A 274 -44.81 30.68 -28.48
N PHE A 275 -44.21 31.83 -28.17
CA PHE A 275 -42.79 32.06 -28.43
C PHE A 275 -41.89 31.13 -27.61
N TYR A 276 -42.22 30.89 -26.35
CA TYR A 276 -41.53 29.92 -25.49
C TYR A 276 -41.58 28.50 -26.08
N TRP A 277 -42.73 28.07 -26.60
CA TRP A 277 -42.84 26.77 -27.28
C TRP A 277 -42.10 26.72 -28.62
N GLU A 278 -42.13 27.80 -29.42
CA GLU A 278 -41.36 27.91 -30.66
C GLU A 278 -39.83 27.85 -30.42
N LEU A 279 -39.35 28.38 -29.29
CA LEU A 279 -37.94 28.24 -28.89
C LEU A 279 -37.59 26.80 -28.51
N LEU A 280 -38.50 26.08 -27.86
CA LEU A 280 -38.29 24.68 -27.48
C LEU A 280 -38.34 23.74 -28.70
N ASP A 281 -39.22 24.01 -29.67
CA ASP A 281 -39.34 23.25 -30.93
C ASP A 281 -38.15 23.45 -31.88
N GLY A 282 -37.38 24.53 -31.70
CA GLY A 282 -36.21 24.88 -32.49
C GLY A 282 -34.86 24.69 -31.79
N VAL A 283 -34.78 23.82 -30.78
CA VAL A 283 -33.60 23.51 -29.94
C VAL A 283 -32.70 24.72 -29.71
N VAL A 284 -33.02 25.55 -28.71
CA VAL A 284 -32.18 26.68 -28.27
C VAL A 284 -30.71 26.23 -28.19
N PRO A 285 -29.82 26.73 -29.08
CA PRO A 285 -28.43 26.27 -29.10
C PRO A 285 -27.76 26.51 -27.75
N GLY A 286 -27.12 25.47 -27.21
CA GLY A 286 -26.46 25.55 -25.91
C GLY A 286 -27.35 25.34 -24.69
N LEU A 287 -28.68 25.15 -24.85
CA LEU A 287 -29.59 24.90 -23.74
C LEU A 287 -29.34 23.54 -23.06
N TYR A 288 -29.19 22.49 -23.85
CA TYR A 288 -28.92 21.13 -23.38
C TYR A 288 -27.42 20.87 -23.27
N THR A 289 -26.69 21.77 -22.62
CA THR A 289 -25.24 21.63 -22.40
C THR A 289 -24.88 21.92 -20.94
N PRO A 290 -23.80 21.33 -20.41
CA PRO A 290 -23.35 21.59 -19.05
C PRO A 290 -22.68 22.98 -18.89
N LYS A 291 -22.71 23.84 -19.92
CA LYS A 291 -22.17 25.21 -19.90
C LYS A 291 -23.10 26.16 -19.15
N ILE A 292 -23.29 25.91 -17.86
CA ILE A 292 -24.30 26.58 -17.02
C ILE A 292 -24.14 28.11 -16.91
N TRP A 293 -22.98 28.66 -17.26
CA TRP A 293 -22.68 30.10 -17.17
C TRP A 293 -22.98 30.90 -18.43
N ASP A 294 -23.20 30.26 -19.58
CA ASP A 294 -23.50 30.96 -20.84
C ASP A 294 -24.87 31.65 -20.72
N SER A 295 -24.91 32.98 -20.87
CA SER A 295 -26.14 33.78 -20.78
C SER A 295 -27.02 33.61 -22.02
N PHE A 296 -28.33 33.47 -21.82
CA PHE A 296 -29.32 33.42 -22.90
C PHE A 296 -29.79 34.80 -23.35
N THR A 297 -29.41 35.87 -22.64
CA THR A 297 -29.89 37.24 -22.90
C THR A 297 -29.67 37.68 -24.35
N GLY A 298 -28.47 37.43 -24.90
CA GLY A 298 -28.13 37.83 -26.27
C GLY A 298 -28.96 37.09 -27.31
N TYR A 299 -29.19 35.79 -27.08
CA TYR A 299 -30.02 34.94 -27.94
C TYR A 299 -31.51 35.38 -27.90
N LEU A 300 -32.05 35.60 -26.70
CA LEU A 300 -33.42 36.07 -26.50
C LEU A 300 -33.65 37.45 -27.14
N SER A 301 -32.70 38.38 -26.97
CA SER A 301 -32.79 39.73 -27.52
C SER A 301 -32.77 39.77 -29.05
N ALA A 302 -32.07 38.82 -29.69
CA ALA A 302 -32.01 38.71 -31.15
C ALA A 302 -33.25 38.02 -31.74
N ARG A 303 -33.91 37.14 -30.97
CA ARG A 303 -34.97 36.26 -31.47
C ARG A 303 -36.39 36.69 -31.12
N ILE A 304 -36.58 37.66 -30.22
CA ILE A 304 -37.91 38.23 -29.91
C ILE A 304 -38.06 39.63 -30.53
N PRO A 305 -38.67 39.78 -31.72
CA PRO A 305 -38.98 41.09 -32.28
C PRO A 305 -40.05 41.80 -31.43
N GLY A 306 -39.86 43.08 -31.10
CA GLY A 306 -40.87 43.89 -30.41
C GLY A 306 -40.84 43.92 -28.88
N VAL A 307 -39.89 43.24 -28.22
CA VAL A 307 -39.70 43.36 -26.76
C VAL A 307 -39.18 44.73 -26.38
N CYS A 308 -39.87 45.43 -25.47
CA CYS A 308 -39.44 46.74 -25.00
C CYS A 308 -38.19 46.65 -24.11
N GLU A 309 -37.43 47.75 -24.03
CA GLU A 309 -36.19 47.82 -23.23
C GLU A 309 -36.40 47.50 -21.74
N ALA A 310 -37.58 47.78 -21.18
CA ALA A 310 -37.90 47.42 -19.80
C ALA A 310 -37.96 45.89 -19.62
N CYS A 311 -38.64 45.18 -20.52
CA CYS A 311 -38.70 43.72 -20.52
C CYS A 311 -37.31 43.09 -20.73
N LYS A 312 -36.47 43.64 -21.63
CA LYS A 312 -35.09 43.17 -21.82
C LYS A 312 -34.26 43.26 -20.53
N ARG A 313 -34.37 44.38 -19.80
CA ARG A 313 -33.70 44.54 -18.50
C ARG A 313 -34.21 43.56 -17.45
N SER A 314 -35.51 43.24 -17.47
CA SER A 314 -36.08 42.23 -16.58
C SER A 314 -35.57 40.82 -16.87
N PHE A 315 -35.39 40.44 -18.14
CA PHE A 315 -34.76 39.15 -18.50
C PHE A 315 -33.31 39.08 -18.04
N VAL A 316 -32.53 40.14 -18.24
CA VAL A 316 -31.15 40.23 -17.73
C VAL A 316 -31.12 40.06 -16.22
N ALA A 317 -32.00 40.77 -15.50
CA ALA A 317 -32.06 40.69 -14.05
C ALA A 317 -32.46 39.28 -13.57
N ALA A 318 -33.43 38.64 -14.25
CA ALA A 318 -33.85 37.28 -13.93
C ALA A 318 -32.76 36.24 -14.23
N ASP A 319 -32.04 36.37 -15.35
CA ASP A 319 -30.91 35.50 -15.73
C ASP A 319 -29.79 35.59 -14.67
N VAL A 320 -29.46 36.79 -14.20
CA VAL A 320 -28.50 37.00 -13.11
C VAL A 320 -28.97 36.30 -11.82
N VAL A 321 -30.25 36.42 -11.45
CA VAL A 321 -30.81 35.74 -10.26
C VAL A 321 -30.73 34.22 -10.41
N GLN A 322 -30.97 33.66 -11.60
CA GLN A 322 -30.83 32.22 -11.80
C GLN A 322 -29.38 31.76 -11.76
N GLN A 323 -28.44 32.54 -12.31
CA GLN A 323 -27.01 32.24 -12.20
C GLN A 323 -26.53 32.26 -10.75
N GLU A 324 -27.01 33.18 -9.92
CA GLU A 324 -26.73 33.22 -8.48
C GLU A 324 -27.26 31.96 -7.77
N ARG A 325 -28.50 31.55 -8.05
CA ARG A 325 -29.09 30.33 -7.49
C ARG A 325 -28.35 29.05 -7.90
N ILE A 326 -27.91 28.96 -9.16
CA ILE A 326 -27.08 27.84 -9.63
C ILE A 326 -25.74 27.85 -8.91
N PHE A 327 -25.11 29.03 -8.75
CA PHE A 327 -23.85 29.18 -8.04
C PHE A 327 -23.95 28.72 -6.58
N ASP A 328 -24.98 29.15 -5.85
CA ASP A 328 -25.17 28.79 -4.44
C ASP A 328 -25.36 27.28 -4.24
N ARG A 329 -25.97 26.60 -5.22
CA ARG A 329 -26.19 25.14 -5.21
C ARG A 329 -25.08 24.36 -5.90
N LEU A 330 -24.04 25.02 -6.39
CA LEU A 330 -23.02 24.36 -7.22
C LEU A 330 -22.37 23.14 -6.55
N PRO A 331 -22.03 23.14 -5.24
CA PRO A 331 -21.48 21.96 -4.57
C PRO A 331 -22.45 20.75 -4.61
N GLU A 332 -23.74 21.00 -4.39
CA GLU A 332 -24.80 19.97 -4.50
C GLU A 332 -24.89 19.44 -5.94
N LEU A 333 -24.90 20.33 -6.93
CA LEU A 333 -25.02 19.98 -8.35
C LEU A 333 -23.84 19.15 -8.85
N VAL A 334 -22.62 19.47 -8.41
CA VAL A 334 -21.41 18.74 -8.79
C VAL A 334 -21.10 17.55 -7.88
N GLY A 335 -21.89 17.33 -6.81
CA GLY A 335 -21.75 16.17 -5.93
C GLY A 335 -20.59 16.24 -4.93
N VAL A 336 -20.22 17.45 -4.49
CA VAL A 336 -19.16 17.65 -3.48
C VAL A 336 -19.70 18.42 -2.27
N THR A 337 -19.18 18.09 -1.09
CA THR A 337 -19.54 18.81 0.15
C THR A 337 -18.47 19.86 0.45
N VAL A 338 -18.87 21.13 0.52
CA VAL A 338 -17.98 22.25 0.85
C VAL A 338 -18.58 23.03 2.01
N GLU A 339 -17.93 22.99 3.16
CA GLU A 339 -18.29 23.88 4.28
C GLU A 339 -18.08 25.34 3.86
N GLN A 340 -19.02 26.22 4.21
CA GLN A 340 -18.90 27.67 4.01
C GLN A 340 -18.86 28.13 2.53
N TRP A 341 -19.35 27.31 1.58
CA TRP A 341 -19.54 27.72 0.18
C TRP A 341 -20.34 29.03 0.06
N GLY A 342 -19.90 29.93 -0.82
CA GLY A 342 -20.54 31.22 -1.03
C GLY A 342 -20.26 32.27 0.05
N THR A 343 -19.55 31.92 1.13
CA THR A 343 -19.22 32.88 2.20
C THR A 343 -17.81 33.47 2.03
N PRO A 344 -17.60 34.78 2.23
CA PRO A 344 -16.27 35.37 2.13
C PRO A 344 -15.31 34.77 3.17
N PRO A 345 -14.07 34.39 2.78
CA PRO A 345 -13.13 33.81 3.71
C PRO A 345 -12.81 34.82 4.83
N ARG A 346 -12.90 34.38 6.09
CA ARG A 346 -12.38 35.16 7.23
C ARG A 346 -10.89 35.42 6.98
N ARG A 347 -10.43 36.67 7.16
CA ARG A 347 -9.12 37.23 6.72
C ARG A 347 -7.82 36.54 7.20
N ARG A 348 -7.87 35.33 7.76
CA ARG A 348 -6.71 34.48 8.07
C ARG A 348 -7.10 33.02 7.86
N TRP A 349 -6.61 32.41 6.79
CA TRP A 349 -6.34 30.98 6.81
C TRP A 349 -5.23 30.78 7.85
N ARG A 350 -5.50 30.00 8.88
CA ARG A 350 -4.48 29.55 9.83
C ARG A 350 -4.31 28.06 9.57
N PRO A 351 -3.10 27.56 9.28
CA PRO A 351 -2.83 26.14 9.45
C PRO A 351 -3.22 25.78 10.89
N ARG A 352 -3.95 24.68 11.10
CA ARG A 352 -4.16 24.14 12.44
C ARG A 352 -2.77 23.83 13.00
N ASN A 353 -2.33 24.60 13.99
CA ASN A 353 -1.10 24.33 14.73
C ASN A 353 -1.15 22.88 15.25
N ARG A 354 -0.23 22.05 14.76
CA ARG A 354 0.19 20.79 15.35
C ARG A 354 0.84 21.08 16.71
N GLN A 355 0.02 21.18 17.76
CA GLN A 355 0.34 20.97 19.18
C GLN A 355 -0.74 21.65 20.03
N SER A 356 -1.72 20.86 20.49
CA SER A 356 -2.32 20.90 21.83
C SER A 356 -3.67 20.19 21.77
N SER A 357 -3.72 19.02 22.42
CA SER A 357 -4.87 18.50 23.18
C SER A 357 -6.27 18.82 22.63
N TYR A 358 -6.74 18.07 21.65
CA TYR A 358 -8.16 17.87 21.46
C TYR A 358 -8.51 16.48 21.97
N ALA A 359 -9.29 16.45 23.03
CA ALA A 359 -9.95 15.26 23.52
C ALA A 359 -10.62 14.55 22.33
N ALA A 360 -10.42 13.23 22.28
CA ALA A 360 -11.06 12.36 21.32
C ALA A 360 -12.56 12.67 21.24
N PRO A 361 -13.17 12.70 20.04
CA PRO A 361 -14.61 12.55 19.95
C PRO A 361 -14.95 11.22 20.65
N SER A 362 -15.64 11.31 21.77
CA SER A 362 -16.30 10.19 22.40
C SER A 362 -17.37 9.65 21.44
N ALA A 363 -16.96 8.78 20.52
CA ALA A 363 -17.80 7.65 20.15
C ALA A 363 -17.57 6.60 21.24
N SER A 364 -18.28 6.73 22.37
CA SER A 364 -18.37 5.62 23.34
C SER A 364 -19.25 4.53 22.71
N SER A 365 -18.76 3.81 21.71
CA SER A 365 -19.34 2.53 21.35
C SER A 365 -18.86 1.53 22.38
N GLN A 366 -19.66 1.30 23.42
CA GLN A 366 -19.41 0.18 24.33
C GLN A 366 -19.35 -1.12 23.52
N ILE A 367 -18.38 -1.99 23.81
CA ILE A 367 -18.31 -3.32 23.22
C ILE A 367 -19.49 -4.14 23.76
N GLN A 368 -20.39 -4.56 22.87
CA GLN A 368 -21.52 -5.41 23.22
C GLN A 368 -21.13 -6.87 23.01
N TRP A 369 -20.73 -7.52 24.10
CA TRP A 369 -20.39 -8.94 24.09
C TRP A 369 -21.63 -9.82 23.98
N GLY A 370 -21.57 -10.81 23.09
CA GLY A 370 -22.58 -11.85 22.91
C GLY A 370 -21.95 -13.22 22.76
N ALA A 371 -22.78 -14.23 22.51
CA ALA A 371 -22.30 -15.55 22.14
C ALA A 371 -21.52 -15.47 20.81
N CYS A 372 -20.48 -16.29 20.69
CA CYS A 372 -19.78 -16.48 19.42
C CYS A 372 -20.63 -17.28 18.44
N ASP A 373 -20.25 -17.28 17.16
CA ASP A 373 -20.93 -18.07 16.14
C ASP A 373 -20.65 -19.57 16.31
N PRO A 374 -21.54 -20.46 15.81
CA PRO A 374 -21.29 -21.90 15.79
C PRO A 374 -19.94 -22.25 15.12
N PRO A 375 -19.23 -23.30 15.58
CA PRO A 375 -19.63 -24.26 16.61
C PRO A 375 -19.35 -23.81 18.06
N TYR A 376 -18.98 -22.54 18.29
CA TYR A 376 -18.51 -22.04 19.58
C TYR A 376 -19.59 -21.31 20.41
N ASP A 377 -20.82 -21.26 19.92
CA ASP A 377 -21.98 -20.60 20.56
C ASP A 377 -22.40 -21.23 21.89
N GLY A 378 -22.02 -22.49 22.13
CA GLY A 378 -22.29 -23.24 23.36
C GLY A 378 -21.26 -23.10 24.49
N ASP A 379 -20.11 -22.45 24.26
CA ASP A 379 -19.06 -22.29 25.27
C ASP A 379 -19.21 -20.96 26.03
N PRO A 380 -19.64 -20.97 27.31
CA PRO A 380 -19.88 -19.75 28.08
C PRO A 380 -18.60 -19.00 28.46
N SER A 381 -17.42 -19.62 28.29
CA SER A 381 -16.13 -18.96 28.53
C SER A 381 -15.68 -18.10 27.35
N LEU A 382 -16.31 -18.25 26.18
CA LEU A 382 -16.06 -17.49 24.97
C LEU A 382 -17.17 -16.46 24.72
N VAL A 383 -16.78 -15.23 24.42
CA VAL A 383 -17.71 -14.19 23.97
C VAL A 383 -17.12 -13.44 22.78
N CYS A 384 -17.99 -13.05 21.85
CA CYS A 384 -17.62 -12.34 20.64
C CYS A 384 -18.34 -10.99 20.57
N ALA A 385 -17.76 -10.04 19.84
CA ALA A 385 -18.32 -8.71 19.68
C ALA A 385 -17.79 -8.02 18.42
N PHE A 386 -18.30 -6.83 18.17
CA PHE A 386 -17.83 -5.92 17.14
C PHE A 386 -17.54 -4.53 17.73
N LEU A 387 -16.53 -3.84 17.19
CA LEU A 387 -16.17 -2.48 17.57
C LEU A 387 -15.97 -1.60 16.34
N ASN A 388 -16.67 -0.47 16.30
CA ASN A 388 -16.42 0.55 15.28
C ASN A 388 -15.23 1.43 15.65
N VAL A 389 -14.27 1.54 14.74
CA VAL A 389 -13.09 2.41 14.83
C VAL A 389 -12.95 3.25 13.56
N PRO A 390 -12.28 4.41 13.56
CA PRO A 390 -12.08 5.20 12.35
C PRO A 390 -11.25 4.47 11.30
N LEU A 391 -11.65 4.46 10.01
CA LEU A 391 -10.82 3.93 8.92
C LEU A 391 -9.49 4.67 8.78
N ASP A 392 -9.48 5.96 9.06
CA ASP A 392 -8.26 6.76 9.14
C ASP A 392 -8.27 7.51 10.48
N TYR A 393 -7.32 7.19 11.35
CA TYR A 393 -7.19 7.85 12.67
C TYR A 393 -6.76 9.32 12.56
N ASN A 394 -6.14 9.73 11.45
CA ASN A 394 -5.81 11.12 11.17
C ASN A 394 -6.96 11.86 10.46
N ASN A 395 -7.90 11.13 9.86
CA ASN A 395 -9.09 11.68 9.22
C ASN A 395 -10.35 10.82 9.46
N PRO A 396 -11.03 10.99 10.61
CA PRO A 396 -12.21 10.19 10.94
C PRO A 396 -13.40 10.35 9.97
N SER A 397 -13.39 11.37 9.10
CA SER A 397 -14.46 11.58 8.11
C SER A 397 -14.46 10.56 6.97
N VAL A 398 -13.38 9.80 6.80
CA VAL A 398 -13.24 8.74 5.79
C VAL A 398 -14.24 7.60 5.99
N GLY A 399 -14.65 7.36 7.24
CA GLY A 399 -15.59 6.32 7.61
C GLY A 399 -15.08 5.46 8.76
N VAL A 400 -15.74 4.33 8.99
CA VAL A 400 -15.45 3.40 10.09
C VAL A 400 -15.11 2.01 9.59
N ALA A 401 -14.15 1.37 10.26
CA ALA A 401 -13.94 -0.06 10.22
C ALA A 401 -14.73 -0.70 11.36
N ASN A 402 -15.30 -1.88 11.12
CA ASN A 402 -16.02 -2.64 12.12
C ASN A 402 -15.20 -3.87 12.49
N ILE A 403 -14.48 -3.81 13.61
CA ILE A 403 -13.50 -4.78 14.05
C ILE A 403 -14.19 -5.94 14.77
N ALA A 404 -13.98 -7.17 14.29
CA ALA A 404 -14.45 -8.37 14.96
C ALA A 404 -13.53 -8.73 16.15
N LEU A 405 -14.13 -9.10 17.28
CA LEU A 405 -13.46 -9.36 18.55
C LEU A 405 -13.89 -10.70 19.13
N ALA A 406 -12.96 -11.39 19.78
CA ALA A 406 -13.22 -12.54 20.62
C ALA A 406 -12.52 -12.40 21.96
N LYS A 407 -13.13 -12.95 23.01
CA LYS A 407 -12.56 -13.01 24.35
C LYS A 407 -12.80 -14.36 24.99
N ALA A 408 -11.72 -14.98 25.46
CA ALA A 408 -11.75 -16.08 26.40
C ALA A 408 -11.61 -15.54 27.83
N SER A 409 -12.52 -15.92 28.71
CA SER A 409 -12.55 -15.43 30.09
C SER A 409 -11.51 -16.14 30.96
N ALA A 410 -10.88 -15.39 31.87
CA ALA A 410 -9.97 -15.95 32.86
C ALA A 410 -10.63 -17.10 33.67
N ILE A 411 -9.85 -18.13 33.99
CA ILE A 411 -10.29 -19.28 34.80
C ILE A 411 -10.16 -18.96 36.30
N GLY A 412 -9.14 -18.19 36.68
CA GLY A 412 -8.87 -17.74 38.04
C GLY A 412 -9.34 -16.32 38.32
N PRO A 413 -8.91 -15.71 39.45
CA PRO A 413 -9.15 -14.31 39.74
C PRO A 413 -8.57 -13.41 38.64
N ARG A 414 -9.44 -12.74 37.89
CA ARG A 414 -9.04 -11.86 36.78
C ARG A 414 -8.17 -10.70 37.28
N ILE A 415 -6.96 -10.56 36.73
CA ILE A 415 -6.04 -9.44 37.00
C ILE A 415 -5.94 -8.43 35.84
N GLY A 416 -6.45 -8.75 34.66
CA GLY A 416 -6.49 -7.85 33.51
C GLY A 416 -6.86 -8.59 32.22
N SER A 417 -6.60 -7.95 31.09
CA SER A 417 -6.68 -8.57 29.76
C SER A 417 -5.29 -8.72 29.13
N VAL A 418 -5.14 -9.71 28.26
CA VAL A 418 -3.98 -9.87 27.38
C VAL A 418 -4.46 -9.96 25.94
N PHE A 419 -3.87 -9.14 25.08
CA PHE A 419 -4.20 -9.04 23.68
C PHE A 419 -3.37 -10.04 22.88
N LEU A 420 -4.00 -10.84 22.02
CA LEU A 420 -3.33 -11.80 21.15
C LEU A 420 -3.37 -11.32 19.70
N ASN A 421 -2.27 -11.53 18.98
CA ASN A 421 -2.31 -11.65 17.52
C ASN A 421 -1.50 -12.88 17.08
N PRO A 422 -2.12 -13.83 16.33
CA PRO A 422 -1.44 -15.06 15.91
C PRO A 422 -0.46 -14.84 14.75
N GLY A 423 -0.55 -13.70 14.05
CA GLY A 423 0.30 -13.37 12.92
C GLY A 423 -0.35 -13.64 11.55
N GLY A 424 0.45 -14.19 10.64
CA GLY A 424 0.18 -14.18 9.20
C GLY A 424 1.07 -13.21 8.45
N PRO A 425 0.63 -11.97 8.14
CA PRO A 425 -0.68 -11.37 8.37
C PRO A 425 -1.79 -12.06 7.59
N GLY A 426 -3.04 -11.79 7.97
CA GLY A 426 -4.21 -12.49 7.45
C GLY A 426 -4.68 -13.65 8.33
N GLY A 427 -3.99 -13.96 9.43
CA GLY A 427 -4.48 -14.91 10.43
C GLY A 427 -5.65 -14.30 11.23
N PRO A 428 -6.85 -14.90 11.24
CA PRO A 428 -7.99 -14.40 12.00
C PRO A 428 -7.78 -14.60 13.51
N GLY A 429 -7.59 -13.49 14.23
CA GLY A 429 -7.37 -13.49 15.67
C GLY A 429 -8.59 -14.00 16.45
N VAL A 430 -9.80 -13.77 15.95
CA VAL A 430 -11.05 -14.31 16.52
C VAL A 430 -11.02 -15.83 16.52
N GLN A 431 -10.66 -16.44 15.38
CA GLN A 431 -10.55 -17.89 15.25
C GLN A 431 -9.44 -18.47 16.14
N ALA A 432 -8.29 -17.80 16.23
CA ALA A 432 -7.19 -18.24 17.07
C ALA A 432 -7.59 -18.38 18.55
N VAL A 433 -8.37 -17.43 19.09
CA VAL A 433 -8.86 -17.52 20.47
C VAL A 433 -9.85 -18.68 20.66
N MET A 434 -10.69 -18.94 19.65
CA MET A 434 -11.66 -20.04 19.73
C MET A 434 -10.97 -21.42 19.65
N GLN A 435 -9.91 -21.54 18.85
CA GLN A 435 -9.20 -22.81 18.64
C GLN A 435 -8.17 -23.10 19.74
N PHE A 436 -7.39 -22.09 20.16
CA PHE A 436 -6.25 -22.27 21.09
C PHE A 436 -6.55 -21.72 22.49
N LYS A 437 -7.83 -21.66 22.85
CA LYS A 437 -8.30 -21.06 24.10
C LYS A 437 -7.55 -21.58 25.32
N ASP A 438 -7.45 -22.91 25.43
CA ASP A 438 -6.94 -23.58 26.62
C ASP A 438 -5.42 -23.38 26.74
N GLU A 439 -4.69 -23.46 25.63
CA GLU A 439 -3.26 -23.18 25.56
C GLU A 439 -2.95 -21.72 25.93
N LEU A 440 -3.71 -20.76 25.38
CA LEU A 440 -3.55 -19.33 25.67
C LEU A 440 -3.86 -18.98 27.12
N LEU A 441 -4.91 -19.57 27.68
CA LEU A 441 -5.25 -19.42 29.09
C LEU A 441 -4.15 -20.05 29.98
N ALA A 442 -3.65 -21.24 29.63
CA ALA A 442 -2.56 -21.88 30.36
C ALA A 442 -1.27 -21.04 30.34
N LEU A 443 -0.89 -20.52 29.17
CA LEU A 443 0.29 -19.68 28.95
C LEU A 443 0.32 -18.42 29.81
N THR A 444 -0.87 -17.90 30.14
CA THR A 444 -1.06 -16.68 30.93
C THR A 444 -1.38 -16.98 32.39
N GLY A 445 -1.28 -18.24 32.81
CA GLY A 445 -1.59 -18.73 34.15
C GLY A 445 -3.09 -18.71 34.51
N GLY A 446 -3.97 -18.52 33.51
CA GLY A 446 -5.42 -18.51 33.66
C GLY A 446 -5.98 -17.30 34.40
N VAL A 447 -5.18 -16.24 34.60
CA VAL A 447 -5.56 -15.04 35.38
C VAL A 447 -5.89 -13.82 34.50
N TYR A 448 -5.70 -13.92 33.19
CA TYR A 448 -6.09 -12.88 32.23
C TYR A 448 -7.29 -13.31 31.41
N ASP A 449 -8.15 -12.34 31.07
CA ASP A 449 -9.00 -12.50 29.90
C ASP A 449 -8.10 -12.45 28.65
N VAL A 450 -8.17 -13.44 27.77
CA VAL A 450 -7.44 -13.42 26.50
C VAL A 450 -8.36 -12.80 25.45
N VAL A 451 -7.96 -11.64 24.93
CA VAL A 451 -8.72 -10.87 23.94
C VAL A 451 -7.97 -10.90 22.62
N SER A 452 -8.67 -11.13 21.52
CA SER A 452 -8.09 -11.03 20.18
C SER A 452 -9.08 -10.35 19.24
N TRP A 453 -8.57 -9.91 18.10
CA TRP A 453 -9.36 -9.27 17.07
C TRP A 453 -8.86 -9.70 15.70
N ASP A 454 -9.75 -9.65 14.71
CA ASP A 454 -9.34 -9.75 13.32
C ASP A 454 -8.85 -8.37 12.87
N PRO A 455 -7.57 -8.20 12.47
CA PRO A 455 -7.11 -6.93 11.93
C PRO A 455 -7.92 -6.51 10.69
N ARG A 456 -7.81 -5.25 10.31
CA ARG A 456 -8.44 -4.76 9.08
C ARG A 456 -7.92 -5.53 7.88
N GLY A 457 -8.81 -5.93 6.99
CA GLY A 457 -8.48 -6.79 5.87
C GLY A 457 -8.52 -8.28 6.20
N VAL A 458 -8.97 -8.69 7.40
CA VAL A 458 -8.92 -10.08 7.87
C VAL A 458 -10.30 -10.56 8.35
N GLY A 459 -10.69 -11.77 7.94
CA GLY A 459 -11.78 -12.53 8.55
C GLY A 459 -13.11 -11.78 8.63
N LYS A 460 -13.66 -11.64 9.85
CA LYS A 460 -14.99 -11.05 10.07
C LYS A 460 -14.97 -9.52 10.20
N THR A 461 -13.79 -8.90 10.25
CA THR A 461 -13.68 -7.45 10.27
C THR A 461 -14.17 -6.85 8.95
N THR A 462 -14.71 -5.63 8.97
CA THR A 462 -14.99 -4.86 7.75
C THR A 462 -14.09 -3.61 7.73
N PRO A 463 -13.20 -3.44 6.73
CA PRO A 463 -12.96 -4.31 5.57
C PRO A 463 -12.44 -5.70 5.97
N GLY A 464 -12.95 -6.73 5.29
CA GLY A 464 -12.56 -8.13 5.50
C GLY A 464 -11.53 -8.58 4.48
N ASP A 465 -11.42 -9.89 4.26
CA ASP A 465 -10.41 -10.48 3.39
C ASP A 465 -10.35 -9.87 1.98
N ILE A 466 -9.13 -9.83 1.45
CA ILE A 466 -8.83 -9.22 0.15
C ILE A 466 -8.82 -10.32 -0.91
N TYR A 467 -9.90 -10.39 -1.69
CA TYR A 467 -9.95 -11.22 -2.88
C TYR A 467 -9.84 -10.35 -4.13
N CYS A 468 -8.98 -10.77 -5.06
CA CYS A 468 -8.73 -10.07 -6.32
C CYS A 468 -9.27 -10.82 -7.54
N PHE A 469 -9.76 -12.03 -7.34
CA PHE A 469 -10.42 -12.86 -8.34
C PHE A 469 -11.78 -13.30 -7.80
N ASP A 470 -12.74 -13.50 -8.70
CA ASP A 470 -14.10 -13.90 -8.33
C ASP A 470 -14.21 -15.43 -8.15
N SER A 471 -13.28 -16.21 -8.72
CA SER A 471 -13.26 -17.67 -8.61
C SER A 471 -11.87 -18.30 -8.81
N VAL A 472 -11.72 -19.55 -8.38
CA VAL A 472 -10.51 -20.36 -8.62
C VAL A 472 -10.28 -20.64 -10.11
N GLU A 473 -11.35 -20.77 -10.89
CA GLU A 473 -11.27 -20.98 -12.34
C GLU A 473 -10.67 -19.75 -13.03
N GLU A 474 -11.09 -18.55 -12.60
CA GLU A 474 -10.53 -17.30 -13.09
C GLU A 474 -9.05 -17.18 -12.72
N TYR A 475 -8.69 -17.46 -11.46
CA TYR A 475 -7.31 -17.46 -10.99
C TYR A 475 -6.43 -18.42 -11.81
N ASN A 476 -6.85 -19.69 -11.94
CA ASN A 476 -6.12 -20.71 -12.68
C ASN A 476 -5.99 -20.36 -14.16
N THR A 477 -7.07 -19.86 -14.78
CA THR A 477 -7.03 -19.40 -16.18
C THR A 477 -6.09 -18.22 -16.35
N PHE A 478 -6.10 -17.29 -15.38
CA PHE A 478 -5.26 -16.10 -15.41
C PHE A 478 -3.77 -16.46 -15.30
N PHE A 479 -3.40 -17.40 -14.44
CA PHE A 479 -2.01 -17.80 -14.23
C PHE A 479 -1.56 -19.03 -15.04
N ASN A 480 -2.43 -19.54 -15.92
CA ASN A 480 -2.11 -20.72 -16.72
C ASN A 480 -0.82 -20.54 -17.53
N GLY A 481 0.05 -21.56 -17.47
CA GLY A 481 1.35 -21.56 -18.16
C GLY A 481 2.42 -20.68 -17.53
N THR A 482 2.23 -20.23 -16.28
CA THR A 482 3.20 -19.41 -15.55
C THR A 482 3.73 -20.11 -14.30
N ILE A 483 4.85 -19.61 -13.79
CA ILE A 483 5.47 -20.11 -12.56
C ILE A 483 4.61 -19.92 -11.31
N GLU A 484 3.54 -19.11 -11.35
CA GLU A 484 2.61 -18.98 -10.22
C GLU A 484 1.93 -20.32 -9.87
N LEU A 485 1.61 -21.14 -10.88
CA LEU A 485 0.96 -22.43 -10.69
C LEU A 485 1.96 -23.60 -10.64
N THR A 486 3.10 -23.44 -11.31
CA THR A 486 4.08 -24.53 -11.50
C THR A 486 5.31 -24.41 -10.62
N GLY A 487 5.56 -23.26 -9.99
CA GLY A 487 6.82 -22.95 -9.32
C GLY A 487 8.00 -22.78 -10.30
N ILE A 488 9.19 -22.56 -9.73
CA ILE A 488 10.44 -22.39 -10.49
C ILE A 488 11.11 -23.75 -10.71
N GLU A 489 11.41 -24.03 -11.98
CA GLU A 489 12.12 -25.24 -12.42
C GLU A 489 13.62 -24.96 -12.55
N GLU A 490 14.40 -25.32 -11.54
CA GLU A 490 15.85 -25.23 -11.55
C GLU A 490 16.48 -26.39 -10.76
N THR A 491 17.68 -26.80 -11.17
CA THR A 491 18.48 -27.78 -10.45
C THR A 491 19.86 -27.24 -10.12
N GLY A 492 20.42 -27.70 -9.01
CA GLY A 492 21.78 -27.37 -8.60
C GLY A 492 22.00 -25.87 -8.42
N ASN A 493 21.03 -25.16 -7.84
CA ASN A 493 21.13 -23.75 -7.44
C ASN A 493 21.42 -22.82 -8.63
N PHE A 494 20.69 -23.02 -9.74
CA PHE A 494 20.93 -22.33 -11.01
C PHE A 494 22.35 -22.51 -11.59
N THR A 495 22.93 -23.71 -11.49
CA THR A 495 24.21 -24.03 -12.14
C THR A 495 24.09 -24.24 -13.65
N ASP A 496 22.90 -24.59 -14.17
CA ASP A 496 22.60 -24.61 -15.60
C ASP A 496 22.18 -23.20 -16.08
N PRO A 497 22.95 -22.56 -16.99
CA PRO A 497 22.57 -21.26 -17.57
C PRO A 497 21.22 -21.28 -18.28
N VAL A 498 20.75 -22.43 -18.76
CA VAL A 498 19.43 -22.55 -19.39
C VAL A 498 18.32 -22.29 -18.38
N ASP A 499 18.47 -22.68 -17.11
CA ASP A 499 17.46 -22.45 -16.07
C ASP A 499 17.37 -20.96 -15.73
N ILE A 500 18.50 -20.27 -15.67
CA ILE A 500 18.56 -18.80 -15.49
C ILE A 500 17.82 -18.10 -16.63
N VAL A 501 18.14 -18.44 -17.88
CA VAL A 501 17.49 -17.84 -19.05
C VAL A 501 15.99 -18.15 -19.07
N SER A 502 15.59 -19.39 -18.74
CA SER A 502 14.19 -19.80 -18.70
C SER A 502 13.39 -19.02 -17.67
N LEU A 503 13.95 -18.77 -16.49
CA LEU A 503 13.32 -17.94 -15.46
C LEU A 503 13.24 -16.48 -15.92
N LEU A 504 14.32 -15.88 -16.41
CA LEU A 504 14.33 -14.48 -16.84
C LEU A 504 13.37 -14.21 -18.02
N LEU A 505 13.15 -15.19 -18.90
CA LEU A 505 12.15 -15.09 -19.97
C LEU A 505 10.71 -15.01 -19.45
N GLN A 506 10.43 -15.48 -18.22
CA GLN A 506 9.13 -15.34 -17.58
C GLN A 506 8.90 -13.93 -17.00
N ALA A 507 9.95 -13.10 -16.87
CA ALA A 507 9.84 -11.82 -16.17
C ALA A 507 8.81 -10.86 -16.79
N PRO A 508 8.76 -10.65 -18.12
CA PRO A 508 7.78 -9.74 -18.72
C PRO A 508 6.33 -10.20 -18.52
N ILE A 509 6.07 -11.51 -18.61
CA ILE A 509 4.72 -12.03 -18.42
C ILE A 509 4.31 -11.96 -16.94
N MET A 510 5.21 -12.32 -16.02
CA MET A 510 4.92 -12.26 -14.58
C MET A 510 4.74 -10.83 -14.07
N GLN A 511 5.51 -9.87 -14.59
CA GLN A 511 5.31 -8.45 -14.30
C GLN A 511 3.90 -7.99 -14.69
N LEU A 512 3.50 -8.23 -15.95
CA LEU A 512 2.17 -7.86 -16.44
C LEU A 512 1.06 -8.55 -15.62
N LYS A 513 1.27 -9.79 -15.18
CA LYS A 513 0.31 -10.54 -14.36
C LYS A 513 0.16 -9.91 -12.98
N TYR A 514 1.23 -9.58 -12.27
CA TYR A 514 1.12 -8.96 -10.96
C TYR A 514 0.65 -7.50 -10.99
N GLU A 515 1.02 -6.71 -12.01
CA GLU A 515 0.43 -5.39 -12.25
C GLU A 515 -1.10 -5.50 -12.45
N ALA A 516 -1.54 -6.50 -13.24
CA ALA A 516 -2.96 -6.76 -13.46
C ALA A 516 -3.68 -7.30 -12.22
N VAL A 517 -3.01 -8.10 -11.37
CA VAL A 517 -3.53 -8.48 -10.04
C VAL A 517 -3.76 -7.23 -9.20
N GLY A 518 -2.78 -6.33 -9.12
CA GLY A 518 -2.94 -5.05 -8.40
C GLY A 518 -4.14 -4.24 -8.89
N ALA A 519 -4.31 -4.12 -10.21
CA ALA A 519 -5.47 -3.46 -10.81
C ALA A 519 -6.79 -4.17 -10.45
N LYS A 520 -6.83 -5.51 -10.48
CA LYS A 520 -8.00 -6.30 -10.06
C LYS A 520 -8.33 -6.09 -8.58
N CYS A 521 -7.34 -6.10 -7.70
CA CYS A 521 -7.53 -5.83 -6.28
C CYS A 521 -8.11 -4.43 -6.03
N LEU A 522 -7.72 -3.41 -6.79
CA LEU A 522 -8.32 -2.06 -6.68
C LEU A 522 -9.79 -2.01 -7.07
N LEU A 523 -10.19 -2.85 -8.04
CA LEU A 523 -11.55 -2.91 -8.56
C LEU A 523 -12.47 -3.83 -7.73
N SER A 524 -11.91 -4.65 -6.85
CA SER A 524 -12.68 -5.54 -5.98
C SER A 524 -13.49 -4.76 -4.93
N SER A 525 -14.45 -5.44 -4.30
CA SER A 525 -15.33 -4.87 -3.27
C SER A 525 -14.55 -4.19 -2.13
N ASN A 526 -13.41 -4.75 -1.75
CA ASN A 526 -12.53 -4.23 -0.71
C ASN A 526 -11.40 -3.32 -1.24
N GLY A 527 -11.31 -3.09 -2.56
CA GLY A 527 -10.23 -2.32 -3.20
C GLY A 527 -10.07 -0.88 -2.69
N LYS A 528 -11.18 -0.20 -2.38
CA LYS A 528 -11.17 1.15 -1.78
C LYS A 528 -10.55 1.19 -0.38
N TYR A 529 -10.46 0.05 0.29
CA TYR A 529 -9.94 -0.06 1.65
C TYR A 529 -8.45 -0.42 1.74
N LEU A 530 -7.81 -0.83 0.63
CA LEU A 530 -6.43 -1.33 0.62
C LEU A 530 -5.40 -0.39 1.26
N ARG A 531 -5.65 0.92 1.26
CA ARG A 531 -4.76 1.92 1.90
C ARG A 531 -4.94 2.06 3.42
N TYR A 532 -5.92 1.37 4.02
CA TYR A 532 -6.29 1.53 5.44
C TYR A 532 -6.08 0.26 6.28
N ILE A 533 -5.40 -0.76 5.74
CA ILE A 533 -5.22 -2.09 6.38
C ILE A 533 -3.82 -2.33 6.96
N GLY A 534 -2.93 -1.34 6.94
CA GLY A 534 -1.56 -1.50 7.44
C GLY A 534 -1.44 -1.72 8.94
N THR A 535 -0.26 -2.21 9.36
CA THR A 535 0.05 -2.57 10.75
C THR A 535 -0.15 -1.40 11.73
N ALA A 536 0.21 -0.17 11.33
CA ALA A 536 0.04 1.00 12.19
C ALA A 536 -1.42 1.26 12.57
N ALA A 537 -2.36 1.04 11.63
CA ALA A 537 -3.78 1.16 11.90
C ALA A 537 -4.26 0.02 12.84
N ALA A 538 -3.80 -1.21 12.62
CA ALA A 538 -4.12 -2.35 13.49
C ALA A 538 -3.62 -2.15 14.94
N VAL A 539 -2.46 -1.52 15.14
CA VAL A 539 -1.97 -1.13 16.48
C VAL A 539 -2.92 -0.13 17.14
N ARG A 540 -3.40 0.88 16.41
CA ARG A 540 -4.33 1.87 16.95
C ARG A 540 -5.70 1.24 17.28
N ASP A 541 -6.12 0.25 16.51
CA ASP A 541 -7.32 -0.54 16.81
C ASP A 541 -7.15 -1.28 18.13
N MET A 542 -6.03 -1.98 18.33
CA MET A 542 -5.71 -2.64 19.60
C MET A 542 -5.76 -1.66 20.79
N VAL A 543 -5.12 -0.49 20.65
CA VAL A 543 -5.13 0.53 21.71
C VAL A 543 -6.55 1.03 22.00
N SER A 544 -7.38 1.19 20.96
CA SER A 544 -8.79 1.59 21.11
C SER A 544 -9.61 0.53 21.82
N ILE A 545 -9.39 -0.76 21.51
CA ILE A 545 -10.03 -1.88 22.21
C ILE A 545 -9.60 -1.91 23.68
N ALA A 546 -8.30 -1.77 23.96
CA ALA A 546 -7.76 -1.74 25.31
C ALA A 546 -8.31 -0.57 26.14
N ASP A 547 -8.45 0.62 25.55
CA ASP A 547 -9.04 1.78 26.22
C ASP A 547 -10.49 1.55 26.65
N ILE A 548 -11.24 0.71 25.92
CA ILE A 548 -12.62 0.36 26.26
C ILE A 548 -12.69 -0.75 27.32
N ILE A 549 -11.83 -1.78 27.19
CA ILE A 549 -11.85 -2.95 28.08
C ILE A 549 -11.21 -2.66 29.44
N ASP A 550 -9.99 -2.13 29.44
CA ASP A 550 -9.18 -1.95 30.65
C ASP A 550 -9.11 -0.47 31.10
N GLY A 551 -9.56 0.45 30.24
CA GLY A 551 -9.65 1.87 30.54
C GLY A 551 -8.53 2.70 29.90
N PRO A 552 -8.74 4.01 29.75
CA PRO A 552 -7.78 4.89 29.09
C PRO A 552 -6.46 4.94 29.88
N ASN A 553 -5.34 4.84 29.16
CA ASN A 553 -3.98 4.80 29.71
C ASN A 553 -3.62 3.53 30.50
N ALA A 554 -4.49 2.51 30.54
CA ALA A 554 -4.13 1.23 31.15
C ALA A 554 -2.96 0.58 30.37
N PRO A 555 -1.99 -0.06 31.04
CA PRO A 555 -0.99 -0.87 30.37
C PRO A 555 -1.64 -1.98 29.55
N ILE A 556 -1.15 -2.20 28.34
CA ILE A 556 -1.61 -3.22 27.41
C ILE A 556 -0.66 -4.40 27.52
N ASN A 557 -1.21 -5.55 27.93
CA ASN A 557 -0.49 -6.82 27.87
C ASN A 557 -0.73 -7.44 26.49
N TYR A 558 0.29 -8.02 25.88
CA TYR A 558 0.25 -8.46 24.49
C TYR A 558 1.04 -9.74 24.27
N ILE A 559 0.52 -10.62 23.41
CA ILE A 559 1.18 -11.80 22.86
C ILE A 559 1.11 -11.67 21.34
N GLY A 560 2.26 -11.58 20.68
CA GLY A 560 2.35 -11.59 19.22
C GLY A 560 3.15 -12.78 18.75
N GLY A 561 2.56 -13.64 17.93
CA GLY A 561 3.25 -14.70 17.20
C GLY A 561 3.52 -14.29 15.76
N SER A 562 4.66 -14.67 15.17
CA SER A 562 4.92 -14.47 13.74
C SER A 562 4.79 -12.99 13.30
N TYR A 563 4.00 -12.65 12.28
CA TYR A 563 3.64 -11.26 11.94
C TYR A 563 3.10 -10.44 13.14
N GLY A 564 2.44 -11.07 14.11
CA GLY A 564 2.03 -10.42 15.36
C GLY A 564 3.22 -9.82 16.12
N THR A 565 4.43 -10.33 15.94
CA THR A 565 5.64 -9.69 16.49
C THR A 565 5.96 -8.36 15.83
N LEU A 566 5.64 -8.18 14.54
CA LEU A 566 5.74 -6.90 13.84
C LEU A 566 4.74 -5.91 14.41
N LEU A 567 3.47 -6.32 14.57
CA LEU A 567 2.44 -5.51 15.22
C LEU A 567 2.86 -5.13 16.65
N GLY A 568 3.39 -6.08 17.42
CA GLY A 568 3.92 -5.84 18.76
C GLY A 568 5.11 -4.88 18.79
N ALA A 569 6.06 -5.00 17.85
CA ALA A 569 7.19 -4.09 17.71
C ALA A 569 6.73 -2.66 17.37
N TRP A 570 5.67 -2.51 16.56
CA TRP A 570 5.07 -1.20 16.26
C TRP A 570 4.38 -0.66 17.51
N PHE A 571 3.59 -1.48 18.18
CA PHE A 571 2.90 -1.12 19.42
C PHE A 571 3.85 -0.55 20.48
N VAL A 572 4.90 -1.29 20.84
CA VAL A 572 5.81 -0.85 21.91
C VAL A 572 6.59 0.42 21.55
N ASN A 573 6.70 0.76 20.27
CA ASN A 573 7.41 1.96 19.82
C ASN A 573 6.48 3.15 19.47
N MET A 574 5.23 2.90 19.08
CA MET A 574 4.21 3.92 18.83
C MET A 574 3.54 4.38 20.14
N PHE A 575 3.36 3.48 21.10
CA PHE A 575 2.71 3.72 22.39
C PHE A 575 3.57 3.18 23.56
N PRO A 576 4.84 3.62 23.70
CA PRO A 576 5.78 3.06 24.68
C PRO A 576 5.29 3.17 26.12
N GLU A 577 4.55 4.22 26.47
CA GLU A 577 3.97 4.43 27.79
C GLU A 577 2.87 3.43 28.16
N ARG A 578 2.30 2.75 27.15
CA ARG A 578 1.23 1.77 27.32
C ARG A 578 1.73 0.34 27.46
N VAL A 579 3.04 0.10 27.45
CA VAL A 579 3.61 -1.26 27.48
C VAL A 579 3.42 -1.90 28.85
N GLY A 580 2.61 -2.96 28.92
CA GLY A 580 2.43 -3.85 30.08
C GLY A 580 3.34 -5.07 30.03
N ARG A 581 2.76 -6.28 30.09
CA ARG A 581 3.44 -7.56 29.82
C ARG A 581 3.32 -7.91 28.35
N VAL A 582 4.41 -7.76 27.61
CA VAL A 582 4.47 -8.07 26.18
C VAL A 582 5.39 -9.28 25.95
N LEU A 583 4.90 -10.28 25.23
CA LEU A 583 5.62 -11.43 24.69
C LEU A 583 5.56 -11.37 23.16
N LEU A 584 6.72 -11.42 22.50
CA LEU A 584 6.84 -11.53 21.05
C LEU A 584 7.58 -12.82 20.72
N ASP A 585 6.93 -13.76 20.03
CA ASP A 585 7.46 -15.10 19.72
C ASP A 585 7.48 -15.35 18.20
N GLY A 586 8.62 -15.81 17.67
CA GLY A 586 8.85 -15.93 16.22
C GLY A 586 8.95 -14.54 15.59
N VAL A 587 10.07 -13.87 15.81
CA VAL A 587 10.19 -12.42 15.66
C VAL A 587 10.68 -12.02 14.29
N LEU A 588 9.88 -11.23 13.58
CA LEU A 588 10.28 -10.53 12.36
C LEU A 588 11.18 -9.34 12.69
N ASP A 589 12.20 -9.10 11.85
CA ASP A 589 13.05 -7.91 11.97
C ASP A 589 12.23 -6.64 11.62
N PRO A 590 11.88 -5.79 12.60
CA PRO A 590 11.03 -4.64 12.36
C PRO A 590 11.67 -3.61 11.41
N VAL A 591 13.00 -3.47 11.42
CA VAL A 591 13.70 -2.48 10.60
C VAL A 591 13.63 -2.90 9.13
N PHE A 592 13.87 -4.19 8.85
CA PHE A 592 13.79 -4.76 7.51
C PHE A 592 12.43 -4.45 6.86
N TYR A 593 11.33 -4.84 7.50
CA TYR A 593 9.97 -4.63 6.95
C TYR A 593 9.57 -3.17 6.82
N ALA A 594 10.02 -2.32 7.73
CA ALA A 594 9.69 -0.90 7.73
C ALA A 594 10.42 -0.10 6.65
N THR A 595 11.64 -0.50 6.28
CA THR A 595 12.58 0.36 5.55
C THR A 595 13.13 -0.22 4.26
N GLN A 596 12.99 -1.52 4.02
CA GLN A 596 13.47 -2.18 2.80
C GLN A 596 12.32 -2.50 1.85
N GLU A 597 12.67 -2.73 0.59
CA GLU A 597 11.74 -3.28 -0.40
C GLU A 597 11.71 -4.80 -0.27
N LEU A 598 10.55 -5.35 0.11
CA LEU A 598 10.41 -6.79 0.35
C LEU A 598 10.71 -7.63 -0.89
N ALA A 599 10.26 -7.21 -2.08
CA ALA A 599 10.33 -8.01 -3.29
C ALA A 599 11.75 -8.47 -3.68
N THR A 600 12.77 -7.65 -3.41
CA THR A 600 14.17 -7.93 -3.78
C THR A 600 15.03 -8.41 -2.60
N HIS A 601 14.56 -8.25 -1.37
CA HIS A 601 15.34 -8.56 -0.17
C HIS A 601 14.73 -9.66 0.71
N TRP A 602 13.53 -10.15 0.39
CA TRP A 602 12.86 -11.18 1.18
C TRP A 602 13.71 -12.44 1.36
N ALA A 603 14.11 -13.07 0.25
CA ALA A 603 14.77 -14.36 0.30
C ALA A 603 16.12 -14.28 1.03
N SER A 604 16.85 -13.17 0.88
CA SER A 604 18.14 -12.98 1.55
C SER A 604 18.04 -12.72 3.06
N HIS A 605 16.89 -12.22 3.54
CA HIS A 605 16.66 -11.96 4.96
C HIS A 605 15.91 -13.08 5.67
N GLN A 606 14.94 -13.73 5.01
CA GLN A 606 14.01 -14.66 5.65
C GLN A 606 14.45 -16.13 5.57
N LEU A 607 15.22 -16.53 4.54
CA LEU A 607 15.57 -17.94 4.33
C LEU A 607 16.89 -18.38 4.98
N VAL A 608 17.54 -17.51 5.75
CA VAL A 608 18.92 -17.71 6.27
C VAL A 608 19.08 -18.96 7.15
N SER A 609 18.00 -19.45 7.74
CA SER A 609 17.99 -20.66 8.57
C SER A 609 17.43 -21.88 7.83
N ALA A 610 16.70 -21.69 6.73
CA ALA A 610 15.80 -22.70 6.17
C ALA A 610 16.52 -24.02 5.79
N ASP A 611 17.72 -23.94 5.22
CA ASP A 611 18.52 -25.12 4.87
C ASP A 611 18.97 -25.89 6.13
N THR A 612 19.19 -25.20 7.25
CA THR A 612 19.53 -25.87 8.53
C THR A 612 18.33 -26.63 9.09
N ILE A 613 17.10 -26.13 8.92
CA ILE A 613 15.90 -26.87 9.31
C ILE A 613 15.74 -28.10 8.40
N TYR A 614 15.99 -27.97 7.10
CA TYR A 614 16.01 -29.10 6.18
C TYR A 614 17.08 -30.15 6.55
N LYS A 615 18.28 -29.71 6.99
CA LYS A 615 19.29 -30.60 7.60
C LYS A 615 18.72 -31.37 8.81
N GLY A 616 17.89 -30.72 9.63
CA GLY A 616 17.17 -31.36 10.73
C GLY A 616 16.25 -32.49 10.26
N LEU A 617 15.43 -32.24 9.23
CA LEU A 617 14.53 -33.25 8.64
C LEU A 617 15.30 -34.49 8.14
N ILE A 618 16.33 -34.28 7.31
CA ILE A 618 17.10 -35.40 6.72
C ILE A 618 17.88 -36.17 7.79
N THR A 619 18.35 -35.48 8.84
CA THR A 619 19.07 -36.09 9.96
C THR A 619 18.12 -36.94 10.80
N GLY A 620 16.96 -36.41 11.16
CA GLY A 620 15.93 -37.17 11.89
C GLY A 620 15.47 -38.40 11.13
N CYS A 621 15.23 -38.29 9.82
CA CYS A 621 14.88 -39.43 8.98
C CYS A 621 15.98 -40.50 8.94
N ALA A 622 17.26 -40.09 8.84
CA ALA A 622 18.39 -41.02 8.86
C ALA A 622 18.50 -41.76 10.21
N LEU A 623 18.39 -41.03 11.32
CA LEU A 623 18.44 -41.59 12.67
C LEU A 623 17.28 -42.56 12.95
N ALA A 624 16.09 -42.27 12.43
CA ALA A 624 14.92 -43.13 12.56
C ALA A 624 15.06 -44.45 11.76
N GLY A 625 15.94 -44.47 10.75
CA GLY A 625 16.16 -45.63 9.89
C GLY A 625 14.91 -46.07 9.10
N PRO A 626 14.98 -47.21 8.38
CA PRO A 626 13.86 -47.69 7.56
C PRO A 626 12.60 -48.05 8.34
N ALA A 627 12.69 -48.20 9.67
CA ALA A 627 11.55 -48.48 10.54
C ALA A 627 10.71 -47.22 10.84
N GLY A 628 11.36 -46.06 10.99
CA GLY A 628 10.70 -44.78 11.32
C GLY A 628 10.64 -43.78 10.16
N CYS A 629 11.39 -44.01 9.08
CA CYS A 629 11.38 -43.17 7.87
C CYS A 629 11.42 -44.01 6.58
N ALA A 630 10.38 -43.92 5.75
CA ALA A 630 10.25 -44.67 4.50
C ALA A 630 11.25 -44.25 3.41
N VAL A 631 11.88 -43.07 3.57
CA VAL A 631 12.96 -42.62 2.67
C VAL A 631 14.26 -43.34 3.00
N ALA A 632 14.49 -43.68 4.28
CA ALA A 632 15.73 -44.26 4.75
C ALA A 632 15.87 -45.74 4.37
N SER A 633 17.11 -46.14 4.15
CA SER A 633 17.56 -47.52 4.00
C SER A 633 18.54 -47.86 5.11
N GLU A 634 18.76 -49.16 5.35
CA GLU A 634 19.68 -49.60 6.40
C GLU A 634 21.09 -49.03 6.19
N GLY A 635 21.58 -48.26 7.16
CA GLY A 635 22.91 -47.65 7.14
C GLY A 635 23.02 -46.29 6.43
N ASP A 636 21.92 -45.72 5.95
CA ASP A 636 21.92 -44.36 5.39
C ASP A 636 22.28 -43.32 6.46
N GLY A 637 23.15 -42.38 6.10
CA GLY A 637 23.36 -41.15 6.85
C GLY A 637 22.50 -39.99 6.33
N PRO A 638 22.54 -38.81 6.99
CA PRO A 638 21.76 -37.64 6.58
C PRO A 638 21.97 -37.23 5.11
N LEU A 639 23.21 -37.33 4.62
CA LEU A 639 23.55 -36.97 3.22
C LEU A 639 23.04 -37.99 2.19
N ASP A 640 22.84 -39.25 2.58
CA ASP A 640 22.21 -40.25 1.72
C ASP A 640 20.71 -39.96 1.57
N ILE A 641 20.06 -39.48 2.65
CA ILE A 641 18.68 -39.01 2.61
C ILE A 641 18.56 -37.77 1.74
N ASP A 642 19.45 -36.77 1.90
CA ASP A 642 19.49 -35.61 1.00
C ASP A 642 19.65 -36.03 -0.47
N ALA A 643 20.58 -36.93 -0.77
CA ALA A 643 20.77 -37.41 -2.14
C ALA A 643 19.49 -38.03 -2.74
N LYS A 644 18.65 -38.68 -1.92
CA LYS A 644 17.33 -39.20 -2.34
C LYS A 644 16.32 -38.07 -2.58
N PHE A 645 16.36 -37.02 -1.76
CA PHE A 645 15.57 -35.81 -1.96
C PHE A 645 15.93 -35.11 -3.26
N GLN A 646 17.22 -34.84 -3.47
CA GLN A 646 17.74 -34.25 -4.71
C GLN A 646 17.44 -35.11 -5.94
N ALA A 647 17.52 -36.44 -5.82
CA ALA A 647 17.18 -37.35 -6.92
C ALA A 647 15.70 -37.26 -7.32
N LEU A 648 14.77 -37.10 -6.36
CA LEU A 648 13.36 -36.92 -6.68
C LEU A 648 13.11 -35.56 -7.33
N LEU A 649 13.68 -34.48 -6.78
CA LEU A 649 13.58 -33.14 -7.36
C LEU A 649 14.09 -33.16 -8.81
N LYS A 650 15.27 -33.72 -9.04
CA LYS A 650 15.84 -33.88 -10.37
C LYS A 650 14.93 -34.69 -11.31
N ALA A 651 14.34 -35.79 -10.83
CA ALA A 651 13.42 -36.59 -11.64
C ALA A 651 12.15 -35.80 -12.03
N ALA A 652 11.61 -34.98 -11.13
CA ALA A 652 10.46 -34.12 -11.42
C ALA A 652 10.80 -33.04 -12.46
N TYR A 653 11.98 -32.45 -12.37
CA TYR A 653 12.49 -31.50 -13.34
C TYR A 653 12.70 -32.12 -14.74
N ASP A 654 13.34 -33.30 -14.80
CA ASP A 654 13.55 -34.02 -16.05
C ASP A 654 12.20 -34.41 -16.70
N ALA A 655 11.22 -34.81 -15.88
CA ALA A 655 9.87 -35.13 -16.34
C ALA A 655 9.15 -33.88 -16.90
N THR A 656 9.28 -32.73 -16.24
CA THR A 656 8.67 -31.46 -16.69
C THR A 656 9.27 -30.98 -18.01
N ARG A 657 10.59 -31.12 -18.20
CA ARG A 657 11.26 -30.82 -19.48
C ARG A 657 10.80 -31.76 -20.61
N ALA A 658 10.49 -33.02 -20.29
CA ALA A 658 9.98 -33.98 -21.28
C ALA A 658 8.50 -33.75 -21.63
N ASN A 659 7.69 -33.32 -20.66
CA ASN A 659 6.26 -33.05 -20.83
C ASN A 659 5.82 -31.94 -19.87
N ALA A 660 5.35 -30.81 -20.41
CA ALA A 660 4.88 -29.69 -19.59
C ALA A 660 3.61 -29.99 -18.76
N SER A 661 2.90 -31.09 -19.06
CA SER A 661 1.66 -31.49 -18.39
C SER A 661 1.88 -32.62 -17.36
N VAL A 662 2.94 -32.51 -16.55
CA VAL A 662 3.18 -33.47 -15.45
C VAL A 662 2.19 -33.28 -14.30
N PRO A 663 1.89 -34.33 -13.52
CA PRO A 663 1.03 -34.22 -12.33
C PRO A 663 1.57 -33.31 -11.23
N VAL A 664 2.89 -33.25 -11.10
CA VAL A 664 3.60 -32.46 -10.11
C VAL A 664 4.96 -32.02 -10.67
N THR A 665 5.31 -30.76 -10.46
CA THR A 665 6.57 -30.17 -10.90
C THR A 665 7.62 -30.16 -9.78
N LEU A 666 8.88 -29.89 -10.11
CA LEU A 666 9.93 -29.73 -9.08
C LEU A 666 9.58 -28.53 -8.18
N GLY A 667 9.15 -27.41 -8.76
CA GLY A 667 8.78 -26.21 -8.02
C GLY A 667 7.67 -26.46 -6.99
N GLN A 668 6.67 -27.26 -7.34
CA GLN A 668 5.58 -27.64 -6.41
C GLN A 668 6.05 -28.55 -5.28
N ILE A 669 6.95 -29.51 -5.56
CA ILE A 669 7.55 -30.37 -4.53
C ILE A 669 8.35 -29.50 -3.54
N ARG A 670 9.13 -28.54 -4.04
CA ARG A 670 9.90 -27.61 -3.20
C ARG A 670 8.99 -26.78 -2.30
N THR A 671 7.92 -26.20 -2.83
CA THR A 671 6.96 -25.42 -2.03
C THR A 671 6.25 -26.29 -0.98
N THR A 672 5.95 -27.56 -1.31
CA THR A 672 5.41 -28.53 -0.35
C THR A 672 6.43 -28.80 0.77
N LEU A 673 7.68 -29.08 0.41
CA LEU A 673 8.76 -29.33 1.36
C LEU A 673 8.99 -28.14 2.29
N TYR A 674 8.96 -26.90 1.77
CA TYR A 674 9.11 -25.70 2.58
C TYR A 674 7.97 -25.55 3.59
N GLY A 675 6.73 -25.88 3.20
CA GLY A 675 5.57 -25.88 4.10
C GLY A 675 5.77 -26.77 5.32
N GLU A 676 6.41 -27.94 5.15
CA GLU A 676 6.70 -28.88 6.24
C GLU A 676 7.80 -28.39 7.19
N MET A 677 8.66 -27.46 6.76
CA MET A 677 9.69 -26.89 7.64
C MET A 677 9.05 -26.10 8.78
N TYR A 678 7.83 -25.60 8.58
CA TYR A 678 7.07 -24.82 9.55
C TYR A 678 6.81 -25.59 10.86
N THR A 679 6.53 -26.90 10.77
CA THR A 679 6.07 -27.74 11.89
C THR A 679 6.82 -29.08 11.95
N PRO A 680 7.83 -29.25 12.82
CA PRO A 680 8.63 -30.47 12.90
C PRO A 680 7.83 -31.72 13.29
N SER A 681 6.73 -31.57 14.03
CA SER A 681 5.81 -32.67 14.35
C SER A 681 5.21 -33.36 13.12
N GLY A 682 5.22 -32.72 11.95
CA GLY A 682 4.74 -33.28 10.68
C GLY A 682 5.79 -34.09 9.92
N TRP A 683 7.08 -34.01 10.28
CA TRP A 683 8.18 -34.54 9.48
C TRP A 683 8.11 -36.05 9.26
N SER A 684 7.82 -36.82 10.31
CA SER A 684 7.65 -38.27 10.18
C SER A 684 6.52 -38.60 9.19
N ASN A 685 5.36 -37.95 9.31
CA ASN A 685 4.24 -38.15 8.38
C ASN A 685 4.62 -37.75 6.94
N PHE A 686 5.30 -36.62 6.78
CA PHE A 686 5.75 -36.19 5.47
C PHE A 686 6.67 -37.24 4.81
N THR A 687 7.69 -37.71 5.51
CA THR A 687 8.63 -38.69 4.95
C THR A 687 8.04 -40.08 4.73
N ASN A 688 7.04 -40.47 5.53
CA ASN A 688 6.43 -41.79 5.47
C ASN A 688 5.23 -41.88 4.52
N VAL A 689 4.56 -40.77 4.26
CA VAL A 689 3.30 -40.73 3.49
C VAL A 689 3.43 -39.81 2.28
N ILE A 690 3.67 -38.52 2.51
CA ILE A 690 3.60 -37.51 1.46
C ILE A 690 4.74 -37.68 0.45
N TRP A 691 5.94 -37.93 0.94
CA TRP A 691 7.13 -38.07 0.10
C TRP A 691 7.07 -39.28 -0.85
N PRO A 692 6.71 -40.50 -0.39
CA PRO A 692 6.44 -41.63 -1.29
C PRO A 692 5.33 -41.35 -2.33
N GLU A 693 4.27 -40.63 -1.96
CA GLU A 693 3.22 -40.24 -2.91
C GLU A 693 3.75 -39.31 -4.00
N LEU A 694 4.55 -38.29 -3.63
CA LEU A 694 5.22 -37.41 -4.59
C LEU A 694 6.14 -38.21 -5.52
N ALA A 695 6.90 -39.17 -4.99
CA ALA A 695 7.76 -40.04 -5.78
C ALA A 695 6.99 -40.91 -6.78
N ALA A 696 5.83 -41.45 -6.39
CA ALA A 696 4.97 -42.21 -7.29
C ALA A 696 4.35 -41.33 -8.39
N MET A 697 3.99 -40.08 -8.09
CA MET A 697 3.45 -39.13 -9.08
C MET A 697 4.50 -38.75 -10.13
N VAL A 698 5.73 -38.46 -9.69
CA VAL A 698 6.85 -38.15 -10.60
C VAL A 698 7.16 -39.31 -11.55
N LYS A 699 7.06 -40.55 -11.06
CA LYS A 699 7.26 -41.76 -11.88
C LYS A 699 6.07 -42.11 -12.79
N GLY A 700 4.95 -41.39 -12.69
CA GLY A 700 3.72 -41.72 -13.42
C GLY A 700 3.00 -42.98 -12.92
N GLU A 701 3.35 -43.46 -11.73
CA GLU A 701 2.78 -44.66 -11.10
C GLU A 701 1.45 -44.35 -10.38
N SER A 702 1.16 -43.07 -10.15
CA SER A 702 -0.10 -42.59 -9.57
C SER A 702 -0.64 -41.41 -10.37
N SER A 703 -1.97 -41.30 -10.43
CA SER A 703 -2.64 -40.10 -10.92
C SER A 703 -2.72 -39.07 -9.79
N PRO A 704 -2.73 -37.75 -10.10
CA PRO A 704 -3.07 -36.77 -9.08
C PRO A 704 -4.45 -37.15 -8.55
N GLY A 705 -4.53 -37.54 -7.27
CA GLY A 705 -5.82 -37.81 -6.64
C GLY A 705 -6.73 -36.58 -6.75
N LYS A 706 -7.99 -36.69 -6.34
CA LYS A 706 -8.78 -35.50 -5.99
C LYS A 706 -8.16 -34.83 -4.76
N ARG A 707 -6.96 -34.26 -4.89
CA ARG A 707 -6.49 -33.22 -4.01
C ARG A 707 -7.21 -31.96 -4.49
N SER A 708 -7.85 -31.28 -3.55
CA SER A 708 -8.35 -29.93 -3.80
C SER A 708 -7.21 -29.14 -4.44
N SER A 709 -7.49 -28.55 -5.60
CA SER A 709 -6.65 -27.59 -6.29
C SER A 709 -6.46 -26.38 -5.38
N THR A 710 -5.56 -26.46 -4.40
CA THR A 710 -5.06 -25.37 -3.54
C THR A 710 -4.21 -26.00 -2.43
N TYR A 711 -2.94 -26.33 -2.71
CA TYR A 711 -1.98 -26.37 -1.61
C TYR A 711 -1.61 -24.92 -1.34
N THR A 712 -2.39 -24.24 -0.50
CA THR A 712 -2.06 -22.90 -0.02
C THR A 712 -1.02 -23.03 1.08
N PRO A 713 0.13 -22.34 0.97
CA PRO A 713 1.23 -22.53 1.91
C PRO A 713 0.84 -22.13 3.34
N GLY A 714 1.06 -23.05 4.28
CA GLY A 714 1.39 -22.86 5.70
C GLY A 714 0.35 -22.19 6.62
N LEU A 715 -0.24 -21.05 6.24
CA LEU A 715 -1.08 -20.26 7.12
C LEU A 715 -2.57 -20.59 7.01
N GLU A 716 -3.06 -20.88 5.79
CA GLU A 716 -4.44 -21.32 5.57
C GLU A 716 -4.70 -22.75 6.08
N SER A 717 -3.66 -23.58 6.19
CA SER A 717 -3.79 -24.91 6.83
C SER A 717 -3.89 -24.81 8.35
N LEU A 718 -3.23 -23.81 8.96
CA LEU A 718 -3.30 -23.53 10.40
C LEU A 718 -4.56 -22.75 10.79
N PHE A 719 -5.07 -21.90 9.89
CA PHE A 719 -6.32 -21.15 10.03
C PHE A 719 -7.21 -21.37 8.81
N PRO A 720 -7.86 -22.54 8.67
CA PRO A 720 -8.78 -22.77 7.57
C PRO A 720 -9.92 -21.75 7.67
N PRO A 721 -10.30 -21.11 6.55
CA PRO A 721 -11.38 -20.13 6.57
C PRO A 721 -12.64 -20.73 7.18
N ALA A 722 -13.39 -19.91 7.90
CA ALA A 722 -14.67 -20.33 8.47
C ALA A 722 -15.58 -20.88 7.34
N PRO A 723 -16.45 -21.88 7.61
CA PRO A 723 -17.24 -22.56 6.57
C PRO A 723 -18.12 -21.64 5.71
N ASP A 724 -18.41 -20.43 6.21
CA ASP A 724 -19.21 -19.37 5.59
C ASP A 724 -18.38 -18.36 4.78
N GLN A 725 -17.05 -18.42 4.83
CA GLN A 725 -16.11 -17.53 4.13
C GLN A 725 -15.16 -18.24 3.15
N ALA A 726 -15.38 -19.53 2.87
CA ALA A 726 -14.62 -20.26 1.87
C ALA A 726 -14.87 -19.69 0.46
N SER A 727 -14.14 -18.65 0.09
CA SER A 727 -13.89 -18.34 -1.30
C SER A 727 -12.95 -19.41 -1.84
N ASP A 728 -13.28 -20.04 -2.95
CA ASP A 728 -12.43 -21.07 -3.57
C ASP A 728 -11.11 -20.47 -4.14
N THR A 729 -10.95 -19.14 -4.14
CA THR A 729 -9.79 -18.43 -4.71
C THR A 729 -8.78 -17.99 -3.64
N PRO A 730 -7.47 -17.90 -3.96
CA PRO A 730 -6.47 -17.44 -2.99
C PRO A 730 -6.78 -16.04 -2.44
N SER A 731 -6.66 -15.89 -1.12
CA SER A 731 -6.70 -14.58 -0.48
C SER A 731 -5.40 -13.82 -0.75
N TYR A 732 -5.53 -12.53 -1.05
CA TYR A 732 -4.43 -11.58 -1.15
C TYR A 732 -4.27 -10.72 0.10
N THR A 733 -4.95 -11.07 1.21
CA THR A 733 -4.85 -10.33 2.49
C THR A 733 -3.40 -10.20 2.95
N THR A 734 -2.64 -11.30 2.91
CA THR A 734 -1.23 -11.32 3.31
C THR A 734 -0.40 -10.34 2.48
N SER A 735 -0.52 -10.38 1.16
CA SER A 735 0.14 -9.43 0.24
C SER A 735 -0.31 -8.01 0.53
N ALA A 736 -1.62 -7.80 0.69
CA ALA A 736 -2.19 -6.48 0.86
C ALA A 736 -1.65 -5.77 2.11
N ILE A 737 -1.51 -6.48 3.23
CA ILE A 737 -1.00 -5.92 4.47
C ILE A 737 0.52 -5.68 4.38
N PHE A 738 1.30 -6.68 3.99
CA PHE A 738 2.76 -6.52 3.89
C PHE A 738 3.16 -5.46 2.86
N CYS A 739 2.53 -5.46 1.69
CA CYS A 739 2.83 -4.49 0.66
C CYS A 739 2.35 -3.09 1.03
N ALA A 740 1.26 -2.95 1.80
CA ALA A 740 0.84 -1.65 2.29
C ALA A 740 1.82 -1.05 3.32
N ASP A 741 2.55 -1.89 4.06
CA ASP A 741 3.58 -1.48 5.01
C ASP A 741 4.99 -1.39 4.43
N SER A 742 5.28 -2.06 3.31
CA SER A 742 6.57 -2.04 2.60
C SER A 742 6.87 -0.68 1.97
N VAL A 743 8.17 -0.40 1.75
CA VAL A 743 8.60 0.71 0.89
C VAL A 743 8.14 0.46 -0.55
N ASP A 744 7.81 1.55 -1.25
CA ASP A 744 7.61 1.57 -2.70
C ASP A 744 8.78 2.33 -3.33
N THR A 745 9.70 1.62 -3.98
CA THR A 745 10.84 2.21 -4.68
C THR A 745 10.46 2.76 -6.05
N GLN A 746 9.26 2.44 -6.56
CA GLN A 746 8.74 2.79 -7.88
C GLN A 746 9.75 2.53 -9.01
N GLY A 747 9.76 1.30 -9.52
CA GLY A 747 10.54 0.96 -10.72
C GLY A 747 11.20 -0.41 -10.72
N THR A 748 11.12 -1.15 -9.61
CA THR A 748 11.63 -2.52 -9.54
C THR A 748 10.90 -3.42 -10.52
N SER A 749 11.65 -3.97 -11.46
CA SER A 749 11.17 -4.88 -12.49
C SER A 749 11.12 -6.32 -11.97
N MET A 750 10.31 -7.16 -12.62
CA MET A 750 10.28 -8.59 -12.30
C MET A 750 11.62 -9.29 -12.59
N ALA A 751 12.39 -8.78 -13.55
CA ALA A 751 13.72 -9.31 -13.83
C ALA A 751 14.67 -9.12 -12.63
N GLU A 752 14.65 -7.95 -11.99
CA GLU A 752 15.43 -7.68 -10.78
C GLU A 752 14.99 -8.56 -9.60
N ILE A 753 13.68 -8.84 -9.47
CA ILE A 753 13.16 -9.79 -8.48
C ILE A 753 13.70 -11.20 -8.75
N PHE A 754 13.69 -11.66 -10.01
CA PHE A 754 14.24 -12.97 -10.37
C PHE A 754 15.76 -13.05 -10.18
N GLU A 755 16.50 -11.98 -10.46
CA GLU A 755 17.93 -11.91 -10.16
C GLU A 755 18.19 -12.03 -8.64
N ALA A 756 17.33 -11.42 -7.81
CA ALA A 756 17.40 -11.57 -6.36
C ALA A 756 17.09 -13.01 -5.91
N VAL A 757 16.10 -13.66 -6.52
CA VAL A 757 15.76 -15.09 -6.28
C VAL A 757 16.95 -16.00 -6.63
N ILE A 758 17.55 -15.80 -7.80
CA ILE A 758 18.75 -16.55 -8.23
C ILE A 758 19.89 -16.33 -7.23
N ALA A 759 20.17 -15.08 -6.87
CA ALA A 759 21.23 -14.74 -5.92
C ALA A 759 21.00 -15.36 -4.54
N ALA A 760 19.76 -15.37 -4.04
CA ALA A 760 19.41 -16.00 -2.77
C ALA A 760 19.56 -17.53 -2.84
N THR A 761 19.15 -18.15 -3.95
CA THR A 761 19.33 -19.60 -4.19
C THR A 761 20.80 -19.99 -4.18
N GLN A 762 21.67 -19.13 -4.70
CA GLN A 762 23.11 -19.39 -4.78
C GLN A 762 23.88 -19.09 -3.48
N LYS A 763 23.37 -18.21 -2.62
CA LYS A 763 24.16 -17.64 -1.51
C LYS A 763 23.55 -17.77 -0.13
N VAL A 764 22.25 -18.09 -0.03
CA VAL A 764 21.50 -18.02 1.23
C VAL A 764 20.80 -19.33 1.53
N SER A 765 19.98 -19.83 0.60
CA SER A 765 19.27 -21.09 0.76
C SER A 765 19.22 -21.82 -0.57
N HIS A 766 19.96 -22.92 -0.65
CA HIS A 766 20.06 -23.74 -1.84
C HIS A 766 18.76 -24.48 -2.14
N ILE A 767 18.11 -25.02 -1.10
CA ILE A 767 16.89 -25.80 -1.28
C ILE A 767 15.65 -24.92 -1.45
N PHE A 768 15.56 -23.74 -0.82
CA PHE A 768 14.34 -22.93 -0.77
C PHE A 768 14.45 -21.54 -1.40
N GLY A 769 15.63 -21.09 -1.82
CA GLY A 769 15.82 -19.78 -2.46
C GLY A 769 14.95 -19.59 -3.71
N SER A 770 14.72 -20.66 -4.46
CA SER A 770 13.89 -20.71 -5.68
C SER A 770 12.41 -21.04 -5.38
N GLY A 771 11.96 -20.83 -4.14
CA GLY A 771 10.55 -20.99 -3.77
C GLY A 771 9.63 -19.98 -4.46
N TRP A 772 8.62 -20.47 -5.17
CA TRP A 772 7.58 -19.68 -5.84
C TRP A 772 6.26 -20.46 -5.91
N PRO A 773 5.09 -19.81 -5.77
CA PRO A 773 4.87 -18.39 -5.49
C PRO A 773 5.20 -17.99 -4.06
N ASN A 774 5.49 -16.70 -3.86
CA ASN A 774 5.62 -16.11 -2.55
C ASN A 774 4.62 -14.95 -2.42
N PRO A 775 3.50 -15.16 -1.71
CA PRO A 775 2.44 -14.15 -1.60
C PRO A 775 2.83 -12.98 -0.71
N VAL A 776 3.96 -13.04 0.01
CA VAL A 776 4.37 -11.98 0.93
C VAL A 776 5.13 -10.88 0.21
N ALA A 777 6.16 -11.23 -0.55
CA ALA A 777 7.19 -10.28 -0.97
C ALA A 777 7.08 -9.83 -2.43
N TYR A 778 7.00 -10.78 -3.35
CA TYR A 778 7.15 -10.52 -4.79
C TYR A 778 6.03 -9.67 -5.41
N PRO A 779 4.77 -9.72 -4.94
CA PRO A 779 3.74 -8.80 -5.42
C PRO A 779 3.96 -7.33 -5.05
N CYS A 780 4.80 -7.01 -4.05
CA CYS A 780 4.81 -5.67 -3.44
C CYS A 780 5.30 -4.55 -4.35
N SER A 781 6.23 -4.81 -5.26
CA SER A 781 6.68 -3.79 -6.24
C SER A 781 5.58 -3.42 -7.24
N PHE A 782 4.59 -4.29 -7.41
CA PHE A 782 3.45 -4.09 -8.32
C PHE A 782 2.14 -3.79 -7.58
N TRP A 783 2.20 -3.70 -6.24
CA TRP A 783 1.03 -3.45 -5.42
C TRP A 783 0.59 -1.98 -5.52
N PRO A 784 -0.69 -1.70 -5.77
CA PRO A 784 -1.16 -0.41 -6.30
C PRO A 784 -1.19 0.73 -5.26
N VAL A 785 -1.11 0.43 -3.97
CA VAL A 785 -1.23 1.43 -2.89
C VAL A 785 -0.28 1.12 -1.74
N ARG A 786 -0.06 2.12 -0.89
CA ARG A 786 0.56 1.98 0.43
C ARG A 786 -0.38 2.47 1.51
N SER A 787 -0.14 2.05 2.76
CA SER A 787 -0.94 2.49 3.91
C SER A 787 -0.89 4.01 4.07
N VAL A 788 -2.03 4.62 4.40
CA VAL A 788 -2.11 6.07 4.70
C VAL A 788 -1.27 6.45 5.92
N GLU A 789 -1.06 5.50 6.82
CA GLU A 789 -0.11 5.61 7.93
C GLU A 789 0.85 4.43 7.86
N ARG A 790 2.15 4.74 7.74
CA ARG A 790 3.24 3.78 7.88
C ARG A 790 4.14 4.22 9.02
N TYR A 791 4.53 3.28 9.87
CA TYR A 791 5.52 3.52 10.91
C TYR A 791 6.86 2.96 10.47
N THR A 792 7.85 3.83 10.28
CA THR A 792 9.18 3.47 9.77
C THR A 792 10.26 3.45 10.85
N GLY A 793 9.85 3.45 12.13
CA GLY A 793 10.72 3.52 13.30
C GLY A 793 10.84 4.94 13.89
N PRO A 794 11.81 5.16 14.80
CA PRO A 794 12.83 4.20 15.24
C PRO A 794 12.28 3.14 16.20
N PHE A 795 12.80 1.91 16.12
CA PHE A 795 12.36 0.75 16.93
C PHE A 795 13.12 0.60 18.26
N ASN A 796 13.55 1.71 18.86
CA ASN A 796 14.45 1.74 20.02
C ASN A 796 13.89 2.52 21.21
N LYS A 797 12.55 2.61 21.34
CA LYS A 797 11.94 3.31 22.48
C LYS A 797 12.31 2.65 23.80
N LYS A 798 12.57 3.49 24.81
CA LYS A 798 12.69 3.03 26.20
C LYS A 798 11.30 2.75 26.75
N LEU A 799 11.14 1.56 27.31
CA LEU A 799 9.85 1.06 27.78
C LEU A 799 9.77 1.11 29.31
N PRO A 800 8.59 1.40 29.90
CA PRO A 800 8.40 1.39 31.35
C PRO A 800 8.47 -0.03 31.93
N ASN A 801 8.10 -1.05 31.16
CA ASN A 801 8.20 -2.45 31.49
C ASN A 801 9.09 -3.16 30.47
N LYS A 802 9.91 -4.09 30.94
CA LYS A 802 10.68 -4.96 30.04
C LYS A 802 9.76 -5.94 29.35
N ILE A 803 10.02 -6.21 28.07
CA ILE A 803 9.28 -7.19 27.27
C ILE A 803 10.06 -8.50 27.15
N LEU A 804 9.33 -9.59 26.94
CA LEU A 804 9.89 -10.91 26.65
C LEU A 804 9.92 -11.12 25.14
N VAL A 805 11.09 -11.45 24.61
CA VAL A 805 11.31 -11.77 23.19
C VAL A 805 11.69 -13.25 23.16
N ALA A 806 10.90 -14.07 22.47
CA ALA A 806 11.09 -15.50 22.35
C ALA A 806 11.35 -15.87 20.89
N SER A 807 12.19 -16.89 20.67
CA SER A 807 12.47 -17.39 19.33
C SER A 807 13.02 -18.81 19.39
N SER A 808 12.58 -19.64 18.46
CA SER A 808 13.22 -20.93 18.20
C SER A 808 14.58 -20.71 17.54
N MET A 809 15.60 -21.49 17.90
CA MET A 809 16.93 -21.36 17.29
C MET A 809 16.88 -21.70 15.79
N TYR A 810 16.03 -22.64 15.40
CA TYR A 810 15.88 -23.11 14.03
C TYR A 810 14.45 -22.85 13.52
N ASP A 811 14.08 -21.58 13.46
CA ASP A 811 12.83 -21.10 12.86
C ASP A 811 13.03 -20.80 11.36
N PRO A 812 12.31 -21.45 10.43
CA PRO A 812 12.49 -21.25 8.99
C PRO A 812 11.74 -20.03 8.44
N ILE A 813 10.85 -19.41 9.22
CA ILE A 813 9.98 -18.31 8.78
C ILE A 813 10.40 -16.99 9.41
N THR A 814 10.76 -17.04 10.70
CA THR A 814 11.22 -15.88 11.48
C THR A 814 12.54 -16.22 12.17
N PRO A 815 13.65 -16.22 11.42
CA PRO A 815 14.95 -16.66 11.94
C PRO A 815 15.36 -15.90 13.20
N LEU A 816 16.14 -16.56 14.07
CA LEU A 816 16.61 -16.02 15.35
C LEU A 816 17.24 -14.60 15.23
N THR A 817 17.82 -14.27 14.08
CA THR A 817 18.40 -12.95 13.79
C THR A 817 17.38 -11.82 13.96
N GLY A 818 16.09 -12.04 13.66
CA GLY A 818 15.03 -11.05 13.88
C GLY A 818 14.79 -10.76 15.36
N ALA A 819 14.74 -11.81 16.19
CA ALA A 819 14.63 -11.68 17.64
C ALA A 819 15.86 -10.98 18.26
N GLN A 820 17.06 -11.33 17.79
CA GLN A 820 18.30 -10.68 18.21
C GLN A 820 18.36 -9.20 17.81
N ALA A 821 17.90 -8.87 16.60
CA ALA A 821 17.83 -7.49 16.11
C ALA A 821 16.89 -6.65 16.98
N LEU A 822 15.66 -7.11 17.22
CA LEU A 822 14.69 -6.40 18.05
C LEU A 822 15.17 -6.25 19.50
N ALA A 823 15.68 -7.33 20.12
CA ALA A 823 16.21 -7.29 21.47
C ALA A 823 17.39 -6.29 21.59
N SER A 824 18.26 -6.25 20.58
CA SER A 824 19.38 -5.30 20.52
C SER A 824 18.91 -3.85 20.38
N LEU A 825 17.88 -3.58 19.56
CA LEU A 825 17.31 -2.26 19.37
C LEU A 825 16.67 -1.70 20.65
N LEU A 826 15.98 -2.55 21.42
CA LEU A 826 15.32 -2.18 22.68
C LEU A 826 16.27 -2.15 23.88
N GLY A 827 17.43 -2.81 23.78
CA GLY A 827 18.44 -2.91 24.82
C GLY A 827 17.87 -3.45 26.12
N ASP A 828 18.12 -2.77 27.24
CA ASP A 828 17.64 -3.18 28.58
C ASP A 828 16.12 -3.30 28.72
N SER A 829 15.35 -2.82 27.73
CA SER A 829 13.89 -2.91 27.70
C SER A 829 13.38 -4.27 27.19
N ALA A 830 14.25 -5.17 26.74
CA ALA A 830 13.89 -6.49 26.25
C ALA A 830 14.74 -7.58 26.93
N VAL A 831 14.17 -8.78 27.06
CA VAL A 831 14.86 -10.00 27.48
C VAL A 831 14.62 -11.06 26.42
N LEU A 832 15.70 -11.56 25.81
CA LEU A 832 15.66 -12.63 24.82
C LEU A 832 15.70 -14.00 25.51
N VAL A 833 14.82 -14.91 25.10
CA VAL A 833 14.85 -16.33 25.45
C VAL A 833 14.81 -17.14 24.16
N ARG A 834 15.60 -18.21 24.10
CA ARG A 834 15.72 -19.07 22.94
C ARG A 834 15.23 -20.48 23.28
N SER A 835 14.49 -21.11 22.36
CA SER A 835 14.24 -22.56 22.40
C SER A 835 15.28 -23.26 21.52
N SER A 836 15.83 -24.39 21.95
CA SER A 836 16.77 -25.17 21.11
C SER A 836 16.12 -25.84 19.91
N GLY A 837 14.79 -25.80 19.83
CA GLY A 837 13.99 -26.54 18.86
C GLY A 837 14.03 -26.09 17.41
N PHE A 838 13.29 -26.83 16.59
CA PHE A 838 12.97 -26.56 15.19
C PHE A 838 11.55 -26.03 15.03
N GLY A 839 11.29 -25.40 13.89
CA GLY A 839 9.95 -24.95 13.51
C GLY A 839 9.65 -23.50 13.89
N HIS A 840 8.50 -23.02 13.43
CA HIS A 840 8.14 -21.62 13.53
C HIS A 840 7.58 -21.25 14.91
N THR A 841 8.09 -20.20 15.55
CA THR A 841 7.78 -19.86 16.97
C THR A 841 8.23 -20.94 17.96
N THR A 842 8.19 -20.64 19.25
CA THR A 842 8.63 -21.58 20.29
C THR A 842 7.58 -22.60 20.72
N LEU A 843 6.35 -22.51 20.21
CA LEU A 843 5.25 -23.42 20.59
C LEU A 843 5.17 -24.69 19.75
N ASN A 844 5.96 -24.81 18.69
CA ASN A 844 5.94 -25.96 17.78
C ASN A 844 6.55 -27.24 18.41
N GLU A 845 7.53 -27.06 19.29
CA GLU A 845 8.12 -28.16 20.06
C GLU A 845 7.97 -27.86 21.55
N PRO A 846 7.51 -28.83 22.35
CA PRO A 846 7.20 -28.61 23.76
C PRO A 846 8.49 -28.36 24.57
N SER A 847 8.46 -27.32 25.39
CA SER A 847 9.52 -27.02 26.34
C SER A 847 8.92 -26.57 27.67
N THR A 848 9.09 -27.38 28.70
CA THR A 848 8.65 -27.07 30.06
C THR A 848 9.34 -25.80 30.57
N CYS A 849 10.63 -25.62 30.26
CA CYS A 849 11.39 -24.41 30.58
C CYS A 849 10.76 -23.14 29.97
N MET A 850 10.39 -23.18 28.69
CA MET A 850 9.80 -22.03 28.00
C MET A 850 8.43 -21.68 28.59
N ASN A 851 7.59 -22.69 28.81
CA ASN A 851 6.27 -22.54 29.39
C ASN A 851 6.34 -21.94 30.81
N GLU A 852 7.24 -22.42 31.67
CA GLU A 852 7.43 -21.88 33.02
C GLU A 852 7.86 -20.42 33.00
N ILE A 853 8.75 -20.03 32.08
CA ILE A 853 9.18 -18.64 31.90
C ILE A 853 8.00 -17.75 31.49
N MET A 854 7.22 -18.17 30.49
CA MET A 854 6.10 -17.39 29.98
C MET A 854 5.01 -17.21 31.04
N ILE A 855 4.67 -18.29 31.76
CA ILE A 855 3.70 -18.26 32.87
C ILE A 855 4.19 -17.34 33.99
N ALA A 856 5.45 -17.48 34.43
CA ALA A 856 6.01 -16.62 35.47
C ALA A 856 5.97 -15.15 35.04
N TYR A 857 6.35 -14.85 33.81
CA TYR A 857 6.32 -13.49 33.28
C TYR A 857 4.93 -12.86 33.30
N PHE A 858 3.90 -13.57 32.84
CA PHE A 858 2.53 -13.04 32.84
C PHE A 858 1.94 -12.96 34.26
N VAL A 859 2.12 -13.98 35.09
CA VAL A 859 1.50 -14.06 36.42
C VAL A 859 2.14 -13.12 37.44
N ASN A 860 3.48 -13.05 37.48
CA ASN A 860 4.19 -12.31 38.52
C ASN A 860 5.21 -11.29 37.97
N GLY A 861 5.44 -11.24 36.66
CA GLY A 861 6.40 -10.32 36.05
C GLY A 861 7.86 -10.74 36.14
N THR A 862 8.13 -11.99 36.54
CA THR A 862 9.50 -12.51 36.61
C THR A 862 10.01 -12.76 35.20
N LEU A 863 11.19 -12.20 34.92
CA LEU A 863 11.92 -12.42 33.67
C LEU A 863 13.18 -13.26 33.94
N PRO A 864 13.57 -14.13 33.01
CA PRO A 864 14.81 -14.88 33.12
C PRO A 864 16.03 -13.99 32.85
N ALA A 865 17.23 -14.57 32.93
CA ALA A 865 18.42 -13.90 32.45
C ALA A 865 18.32 -13.66 30.93
N ASN A 866 18.88 -12.55 30.44
CA ASN A 866 18.92 -12.29 29.01
C ASN A 866 19.71 -13.39 28.29
N ASN A 867 19.19 -13.82 27.14
CA ASN A 867 19.73 -14.89 26.31
C ASN A 867 19.66 -16.31 26.93
N THR A 868 18.72 -16.55 27.86
CA THR A 868 18.45 -17.88 28.41
C THR A 868 18.08 -18.85 27.27
N LEU A 869 18.63 -20.06 27.32
CA LEU A 869 18.29 -21.15 26.41
C LEU A 869 17.40 -22.15 27.17
N CYS A 870 16.26 -22.48 26.59
CA CYS A 870 15.39 -23.56 27.01
C CYS A 870 15.52 -24.73 26.05
N GLU A 871 15.72 -25.92 26.59
CA GLU A 871 15.74 -27.14 25.80
C GLU A 871 14.32 -27.63 25.50
N VAL A 872 14.15 -28.31 24.37
CA VAL A 872 12.97 -29.11 24.08
C VAL A 872 12.90 -30.29 25.05
N ASP A 873 11.71 -30.66 25.48
CA ASP A 873 11.51 -31.73 26.46
C ASP A 873 11.91 -33.09 25.86
N GLU A 874 12.69 -33.89 26.59
CA GLU A 874 13.17 -35.22 26.14
C GLU A 874 12.04 -36.21 25.82
N SER A 875 10.82 -35.96 26.30
CA SER A 875 9.64 -36.76 25.98
C SER A 875 9.08 -36.51 24.58
N PHE A 876 9.56 -35.49 23.87
CA PHE A 876 9.13 -35.17 22.52
C PHE A 876 10.04 -35.83 21.49
N GLU A 877 9.43 -36.64 20.65
CA GLU A 877 10.10 -37.38 19.59
C GLU A 877 9.60 -36.85 18.23
N VAL A 878 10.54 -36.37 17.40
CA VAL A 878 10.24 -35.84 16.05
C VAL A 878 9.97 -37.01 15.08
N PHE A 879 10.74 -38.09 15.26
CA PHE A 879 10.50 -39.40 14.68
C PHE A 879 10.46 -40.41 15.83
N ASP A 880 9.77 -41.53 15.64
CA ASP A 880 9.68 -42.60 16.65
C ASP A 880 11.09 -42.99 17.15
N GLY A 881 11.36 -42.77 18.44
CA GLY A 881 12.66 -43.01 19.08
C GLY A 881 13.79 -42.01 18.77
N VAL A 882 13.49 -40.85 18.15
CA VAL A 882 14.47 -39.80 17.83
C VAL A 882 14.00 -38.45 18.36
N THR A 883 14.74 -37.90 19.31
CA THR A 883 14.44 -36.60 19.92
C THR A 883 15.06 -35.44 19.13
N THR A 884 14.59 -34.22 19.39
CA THR A 884 15.20 -32.99 18.86
C THR A 884 16.69 -32.88 19.24
N ALA A 885 17.06 -33.27 20.46
CA ALA A 885 18.45 -33.25 20.93
C ALA A 885 19.34 -34.23 20.14
N ASP A 886 18.81 -35.41 19.79
CA ASP A 886 19.53 -36.38 18.95
C ASP A 886 19.80 -35.81 17.56
N ILE A 887 18.81 -35.15 16.95
CA ILE A 887 18.94 -34.51 15.63
C ILE A 887 20.02 -33.43 15.67
N ILE A 888 19.96 -32.50 16.63
CA ILE A 888 20.92 -31.40 16.77
C ILE A 888 22.36 -31.94 16.94
N ALA A 889 22.53 -33.01 17.71
CA ALA A 889 23.84 -33.63 17.94
C ALA A 889 24.45 -34.28 16.69
N HIS A 890 23.64 -34.57 15.65
CA HIS A 890 24.05 -35.26 14.44
C HIS A 890 23.84 -34.44 13.15
N LEU A 891 23.56 -33.13 13.28
CA LEU A 891 23.45 -32.25 12.11
C LEU A 891 24.76 -32.29 11.29
N PRO A 892 24.67 -32.41 9.96
CA PRO A 892 25.86 -32.42 9.11
C PRO A 892 26.53 -31.04 9.10
N ASP A 893 27.87 -31.04 9.19
CA ASP A 893 28.70 -29.83 9.11
C ASP A 893 28.81 -29.24 7.69
N VAL A 894 28.36 -29.99 6.67
CA VAL A 894 28.39 -29.58 5.27
C VAL A 894 27.08 -28.94 4.85
N ASP A 895 27.12 -28.06 3.86
CA ASP A 895 25.93 -27.50 3.23
C ASP A 895 25.23 -28.54 2.35
N VAL A 896 23.90 -28.43 2.29
CA VAL A 896 22.98 -29.33 1.57
C VAL A 896 22.16 -28.55 0.57
#